data_AF-A0A2E0W704-F1
#
_entry.id   AF-A0A2E0W704-F1
#
_cell.length_a   1.000
_cell.length_b   1.000
_cell.length_c   1.000
_cell.angle_alpha   90.00
_cell.angle_beta   90.00
_cell.angle_gamma   90.00
#
_symmetry.space_group_name_H-M   'P 1'
#
loop_
_entity.id
_entity.type
_entity.pdbx_description
1 polymer ?
#
loop_
_entity_poly.entity_id
_entity_poly.type
_entity_poly.pdbx_seq_one_letter_code
_entity_poly.pdbx_strand_id
1 'polypeptide(L)'
;MTQIFNTLFLIATIISAIGIIYIIYSRSIAEISRKLFVLTLLLVIGYLISHFVHFIIMPSEDVTILDQSCHSFLLLIILVLTFFSYYFHSSKDMSFPLKLFLIVPSAALILLLWSGYLVESSHVHTKKLEAHYSPYYAGYLVWYVLLLSLSIYFLVKKAIISKSNQIRKQIFTVLIGLIITNLTAFVFGLYLPWILGFYYLVEISPLAFFIGVILTTAIAISRFDLFPTAISKIQSFSLNKKIIFSAVIVVPVIILLIQIPLGRILFDIQTGEQWEHYFFISLFGGIIVSTAMAFMITKLIANPLNKLIEKTTEIRRGNYGTVVDIYSNDELGKLAATFNEMSKTLIIDSVELELKQNRIEMLLNAFEKSNAAICVLNLSGKIIELNTEFSNILKISKANLYNSIIFKIIEPATNLKELTEVLQKFNGKNKLEEEISIQFDEEIKNYLITMSPFYIDEAKPAGYLLIAIDTTDLKKLESQLAHSEKLAALGKMAAILTHEIKTPLTSIKMNSDMLAESLVLNEDDASSMNIIKKEINRLNNLVKEVLLFAKQMNLNKEQFDIKELIEEIIGNYKAKFADKNFKVIYDGKSAEIYADKEKLHQVFLNLIQNSYESVEENGELKIDSVVDKSKDGRILFKLMDNGLGIPEDMKKKIFEPFYTTKSSGTGLGLAVARKIIELHNGTIELVSSRKGETIFQIELLIKNNDNGKNTSN
;
A
#
# COMPACT_ATOMS: atom_id res chain seq x y z
N MET A 1 -28.38 73.71 2.14
CA MET A 1 -28.46 72.24 2.29
C MET A 1 -29.55 71.62 1.42
N THR A 2 -30.72 72.24 1.31
CA THR A 2 -31.85 71.81 0.47
C THR A 2 -31.53 71.57 -1.00
N GLN A 3 -30.75 72.47 -1.61
CA GLN A 3 -30.27 72.28 -2.99
C GLN A 3 -29.29 71.11 -3.15
N ILE A 4 -28.47 70.80 -2.14
CA ILE A 4 -27.48 69.71 -2.19
C ILE A 4 -28.21 68.36 -2.14
N PHE A 5 -29.14 68.18 -1.21
CA PHE A 5 -29.94 66.95 -1.14
C PHE A 5 -30.84 66.78 -2.36
N ASN A 6 -31.46 67.86 -2.84
CA ASN A 6 -32.23 67.81 -4.08
C ASN A 6 -31.34 67.35 -5.25
N THR A 7 -30.14 67.90 -5.38
CA THR A 7 -29.17 67.49 -6.41
C THR A 7 -28.75 66.03 -6.24
N LEU A 8 -28.56 65.55 -5.00
CA LEU A 8 -28.17 64.16 -4.73
C LEU A 8 -29.28 63.16 -5.08
N PHE A 9 -30.53 63.46 -4.74
CA PHE A 9 -31.69 62.64 -5.11
C PHE A 9 -32.00 62.70 -6.60
N LEU A 10 -31.78 63.86 -7.24
CA LEU A 10 -31.83 64.02 -8.69
C LEU A 10 -30.80 63.10 -9.36
N ILE A 11 -29.55 63.12 -8.91
CA ILE A 11 -28.50 62.24 -9.43
C ILE A 11 -28.87 60.77 -9.19
N ALA A 12 -29.38 60.42 -8.00
CA ALA A 12 -29.77 59.04 -7.69
C ALA A 12 -30.92 58.53 -8.59
N THR A 13 -31.93 59.38 -8.87
CA THR A 13 -33.06 59.05 -9.74
C THR A 13 -32.64 58.99 -11.22
N ILE A 14 -31.73 59.85 -11.68
CA ILE A 14 -31.08 59.77 -13.01
C ILE A 14 -30.32 58.46 -13.18
N ILE A 15 -29.42 58.14 -12.24
CA ILE A 15 -28.62 56.91 -12.28
C ILE A 15 -29.54 55.69 -12.30
N SER A 16 -30.61 55.72 -11.50
CA SER A 16 -31.60 54.66 -11.49
C SER A 16 -32.31 54.53 -12.84
N ALA A 17 -32.77 55.63 -13.44
CA ALA A 17 -33.41 55.64 -14.76
C ALA A 17 -32.48 55.07 -15.86
N ILE A 18 -31.19 55.45 -15.86
CA ILE A 18 -30.19 54.88 -16.76
C ILE A 18 -30.01 53.38 -16.49
N GLY A 19 -29.99 52.98 -15.22
CA GLY A 19 -29.95 51.59 -14.78
C GLY A 19 -31.13 50.77 -15.31
N ILE A 20 -32.35 51.32 -15.30
CA ILE A 20 -33.54 50.67 -15.86
C ILE A 20 -33.33 50.38 -17.35
N ILE A 21 -32.88 51.39 -18.12
CA ILE A 21 -32.62 51.25 -19.55
C ILE A 21 -31.55 50.17 -19.79
N TYR A 22 -30.41 50.25 -19.08
CA TYR A 22 -29.34 49.28 -19.21
C TYR A 22 -29.80 47.84 -18.92
N ILE A 23 -30.64 47.66 -17.89
CA ILE A 23 -31.14 46.34 -17.51
C ILE A 23 -32.12 45.80 -18.57
N ILE A 24 -33.03 46.61 -19.10
CA ILE A 24 -34.04 46.16 -20.08
C ILE A 24 -33.44 45.79 -21.44
N TYR A 25 -32.30 46.40 -21.80
CA TYR A 25 -31.57 46.10 -23.03
C TYR A 25 -30.41 45.09 -22.81
N SER A 26 -30.32 44.49 -21.61
CA SER A 26 -29.35 43.42 -21.30
C SER A 26 -29.60 42.15 -22.12
N ARG A 27 -28.54 41.46 -22.55
CA ARG A 27 -28.61 40.30 -23.46
C ARG A 27 -29.34 39.06 -22.90
N SER A 28 -29.44 38.90 -21.58
CA SER A 28 -30.00 37.69 -20.94
C SER A 28 -31.31 37.97 -20.21
N ILE A 29 -32.44 37.46 -20.73
CA ILE A 29 -33.79 37.64 -20.16
C ILE A 29 -33.87 37.14 -18.71
N ALA A 30 -33.20 36.02 -18.40
CA ALA A 30 -33.15 35.47 -17.06
C ALA A 30 -32.40 36.38 -16.07
N GLU A 31 -31.46 37.19 -16.55
CA GLU A 31 -30.80 38.22 -15.74
C GLU A 31 -31.64 39.49 -15.57
N ILE A 32 -32.49 39.84 -16.54
CA ILE A 32 -33.31 41.05 -16.50
C ILE A 32 -34.20 41.04 -15.25
N SER A 33 -34.95 39.96 -15.02
CA SER A 33 -35.84 39.87 -13.85
C SER A 33 -35.09 40.00 -12.52
N ARG A 34 -33.87 39.44 -12.42
CA ARG A 34 -33.05 39.53 -11.20
C ARG A 34 -32.50 40.94 -10.99
N LYS A 35 -31.94 41.54 -12.05
CA LYS A 35 -31.39 42.89 -12.01
C LYS A 35 -32.47 43.94 -11.73
N LEU A 36 -33.67 43.80 -12.32
CA LEU A 36 -34.82 44.66 -12.02
C LEU A 36 -35.24 44.55 -10.56
N PHE A 37 -35.28 43.35 -9.98
CA PHE A 37 -35.62 43.20 -8.57
C PHE A 37 -34.59 43.86 -7.64
N VAL A 38 -33.29 43.66 -7.91
CA VAL A 38 -32.22 44.34 -7.15
C VAL A 38 -32.35 45.85 -7.28
N LEU A 39 -32.65 46.35 -8.48
CA LEU A 39 -32.89 47.77 -8.70
C LEU A 39 -34.14 48.27 -7.96
N THR A 40 -35.22 47.48 -7.90
CA THR A 40 -36.39 47.80 -7.06
C THR A 40 -36.00 47.95 -5.60
N LEU A 41 -35.20 47.03 -5.05
CA LEU A 41 -34.75 47.11 -3.66
C LEU A 41 -33.89 48.35 -3.42
N LEU A 42 -32.96 48.66 -4.34
CA LEU A 42 -32.13 49.87 -4.26
C LEU A 42 -32.96 51.16 -4.36
N LEU A 43 -33.96 51.18 -5.24
CA LEU A 43 -34.89 52.31 -5.38
C LEU A 43 -35.76 52.49 -4.14
N VAL A 44 -36.25 51.41 -3.53
CA VAL A 44 -36.98 51.46 -2.26
C VAL A 44 -36.07 51.97 -1.14
N ILE A 45 -34.82 51.52 -1.07
CA ILE A 45 -33.83 52.04 -0.11
C ILE A 45 -33.60 53.53 -0.36
N GLY A 46 -33.43 53.94 -1.62
CA GLY A 46 -33.27 55.34 -2.01
C GLY A 46 -34.48 56.20 -1.63
N TYR A 47 -35.70 55.70 -1.88
CA TYR A 47 -36.96 56.33 -1.47
C TYR A 47 -37.05 56.52 0.06
N LEU A 48 -36.69 55.49 0.83
CA LEU A 48 -36.68 55.54 2.28
C LEU A 48 -35.61 56.50 2.82
N ILE A 49 -34.40 56.49 2.23
CA ILE A 49 -33.34 57.45 2.57
C ILE A 49 -33.79 58.87 2.24
N SER A 50 -34.46 59.08 1.10
CA SER A 50 -35.03 60.38 0.70
C SER A 50 -35.97 60.93 1.76
N HIS A 51 -36.96 60.11 2.16
CA HIS A 51 -37.90 60.49 3.21
C HIS A 51 -37.22 60.71 4.57
N PHE A 52 -36.29 59.84 4.96
CA PHE A 52 -35.58 59.95 6.22
C PHE A 52 -34.73 61.21 6.31
N VAL A 53 -33.94 61.49 5.26
CA VAL A 53 -33.09 62.68 5.14
C VAL A 53 -33.93 63.95 5.26
N HIS A 54 -35.03 64.04 4.51
CA HIS A 54 -35.91 65.20 4.60
C HIS A 54 -36.60 65.32 5.97
N PHE A 55 -37.07 64.21 6.55
CA PHE A 55 -37.74 64.20 7.86
C PHE A 55 -36.87 64.68 9.03
N ILE A 56 -35.56 64.41 8.97
CA ILE A 56 -34.64 64.74 10.07
C ILE A 56 -33.87 66.03 9.84
N ILE A 57 -33.53 66.33 8.59
CA ILE A 57 -32.62 67.43 8.26
C ILE A 57 -33.39 68.70 7.87
N MET A 58 -34.65 68.60 7.44
CA MET A 58 -35.48 69.75 7.08
C MET A 58 -36.72 69.89 7.95
N PRO A 59 -36.60 70.52 9.14
CA PRO A 59 -37.76 70.85 9.95
C PRO A 59 -38.41 72.15 9.43
N SER A 60 -38.83 72.18 8.17
CA SER A 60 -39.46 73.35 7.56
C SER A 60 -40.88 73.03 7.12
N GLU A 61 -41.76 74.01 7.29
CA GLU A 61 -43.15 73.98 6.83
C GLU A 61 -43.26 73.75 5.32
N ASP A 62 -42.17 73.84 4.54
CA ASP A 62 -42.09 73.56 3.11
C ASP A 62 -41.44 72.19 2.84
N VAL A 63 -42.25 71.23 2.39
CA VAL A 63 -41.86 69.87 1.99
C VAL A 63 -41.93 69.68 0.46
N THR A 64 -41.99 70.76 -0.32
CA THR A 64 -42.15 70.70 -1.78
C THR A 64 -41.07 69.86 -2.46
N ILE A 65 -39.81 70.04 -2.05
CA ILE A 65 -38.68 69.28 -2.61
C ILE A 65 -38.72 67.81 -2.19
N LEU A 66 -39.18 67.53 -0.97
CA LEU A 66 -39.43 66.16 -0.52
C LEU A 66 -40.46 65.50 -1.42
N ASP A 67 -41.61 66.14 -1.65
CA ASP A 67 -42.65 65.62 -2.51
C ASP A 67 -42.15 65.39 -3.94
N GLN A 68 -41.42 66.33 -4.53
CA GLN A 68 -40.83 66.15 -5.87
C GLN A 68 -39.89 64.94 -5.94
N SER A 69 -39.01 64.77 -4.94
CA SER A 69 -38.07 63.64 -4.88
C SER A 69 -38.81 62.30 -4.71
N CYS A 70 -39.84 62.27 -3.87
CA CYS A 70 -40.55 61.05 -3.52
C CYS A 70 -41.48 60.58 -4.62
N HIS A 71 -42.18 61.49 -5.28
CA HIS A 71 -42.97 61.16 -6.48
C HIS A 71 -42.05 60.68 -7.61
N SER A 72 -40.82 61.20 -7.72
CA SER A 72 -39.83 60.72 -8.69
C SER A 72 -39.36 59.29 -8.40
N PHE A 73 -39.03 58.97 -7.15
CA PHE A 73 -38.69 57.60 -6.74
C PHE A 73 -39.86 56.64 -6.90
N LEU A 74 -41.07 57.05 -6.52
CA LEU A 74 -42.26 56.21 -6.59
C LEU A 74 -42.61 55.86 -8.04
N LEU A 75 -42.52 56.83 -8.96
CA LEU A 75 -42.69 56.59 -10.40
C LEU A 75 -41.64 55.61 -10.94
N LEU A 76 -40.37 55.75 -10.53
CA LEU A 76 -39.32 54.81 -10.90
C LEU A 76 -39.54 53.41 -10.33
N ILE A 77 -39.91 53.29 -9.05
CA ILE A 77 -40.22 52.01 -8.39
C ILE A 77 -41.30 51.28 -9.18
N ILE A 78 -42.38 51.97 -9.54
CA ILE A 78 -43.51 51.37 -10.23
C ILE A 78 -43.16 51.02 -11.67
N LEU A 79 -42.41 51.88 -12.37
CA LEU A 79 -41.90 51.55 -13.70
C LEU A 79 -41.05 50.27 -13.68
N VAL A 80 -40.13 50.14 -12.72
CA VAL A 80 -39.33 48.93 -12.54
C VAL A 80 -40.20 47.74 -12.19
N LEU A 81 -41.20 47.90 -11.31
CA LEU A 81 -42.14 46.84 -10.95
C LEU A 81 -42.98 46.39 -12.15
N THR A 82 -43.38 47.28 -13.06
CA THR A 82 -44.10 46.94 -14.29
C THR A 82 -43.21 46.10 -15.21
N PHE A 83 -41.94 46.48 -15.40
CA PHE A 83 -40.98 45.66 -16.15
C PHE A 83 -40.70 44.33 -15.46
N PHE A 84 -40.48 44.34 -14.14
CA PHE A 84 -40.27 43.14 -13.35
C PHE A 84 -41.46 42.19 -13.50
N SER A 85 -42.69 42.69 -13.37
CA SER A 85 -43.93 41.93 -13.55
C SER A 85 -44.02 41.28 -14.93
N TYR A 86 -43.52 41.96 -15.97
CA TYR A 86 -43.45 41.42 -17.32
C TYR A 86 -42.34 40.38 -17.52
N TYR A 87 -41.16 40.56 -16.93
CA TYR A 87 -40.02 39.64 -17.09
C TYR A 87 -40.03 38.46 -16.12
N PHE A 88 -40.72 38.59 -14.99
CA PHE A 88 -40.77 37.58 -13.93
C PHE A 88 -41.33 36.25 -14.45
N HIS A 89 -40.51 35.20 -14.45
CA HIS A 89 -40.85 33.88 -15.03
C HIS A 89 -41.32 33.92 -16.50
N SER A 90 -40.94 34.96 -17.26
CA SER A 90 -41.20 35.04 -18.70
C SER A 90 -40.00 34.51 -19.50
N SER A 91 -40.28 33.78 -20.57
CA SER A 91 -39.28 33.35 -21.56
C SER A 91 -39.24 34.25 -22.80
N LYS A 92 -40.14 35.24 -22.91
CA LYS A 92 -40.24 36.16 -24.04
C LYS A 92 -39.81 37.57 -23.65
N ASP A 93 -39.05 38.19 -24.54
CA ASP A 93 -38.69 39.60 -24.42
C ASP A 93 -39.92 40.48 -24.72
N MET A 94 -39.95 41.65 -24.07
CA MET A 94 -41.00 42.64 -24.30
C MET A 94 -40.85 43.24 -25.71
N SER A 95 -41.96 43.47 -26.40
CA SER A 95 -41.92 44.11 -27.71
C SER A 95 -41.36 45.53 -27.59
N PHE A 96 -40.53 45.93 -28.56
CA PHE A 96 -39.96 47.28 -28.64
C PHE A 96 -41.00 48.41 -28.48
N PRO A 97 -42.18 48.40 -29.14
CA PRO A 97 -43.17 49.46 -28.96
C PRO A 97 -43.69 49.55 -27.53
N LEU A 98 -43.85 48.41 -26.83
CA LEU A 98 -44.31 48.40 -25.44
C LEU A 98 -43.23 48.93 -24.48
N LYS A 99 -41.94 48.63 -24.74
CA LYS A 99 -40.82 49.22 -23.98
C LYS A 99 -40.81 50.75 -24.11
N LEU A 100 -40.96 51.27 -25.33
CA LEU A 100 -40.96 52.70 -25.60
C LEU A 100 -42.17 53.39 -24.97
N PHE A 101 -43.35 52.77 -25.05
CA PHE A 101 -44.58 53.25 -24.42
C PHE A 101 -44.46 53.40 -22.91
N LEU A 102 -43.73 52.50 -22.23
CA LEU A 102 -43.52 52.58 -20.79
C LEU A 102 -42.43 53.61 -20.40
N ILE A 103 -41.34 53.69 -21.18
CA ILE A 103 -40.17 54.52 -20.82
C ILE A 103 -40.40 56.00 -21.14
N VAL A 104 -40.91 56.34 -22.33
CA VAL A 104 -40.97 57.73 -22.82
C VAL A 104 -41.88 58.62 -21.95
N PRO A 105 -43.13 58.24 -21.65
CA PRO A 105 -44.00 59.05 -20.80
C PRO A 105 -43.47 59.13 -19.36
N SER A 106 -42.89 58.04 -18.84
CA SER A 106 -42.31 58.03 -17.49
C SER A 106 -41.09 58.96 -17.40
N ALA A 107 -40.21 58.96 -18.40
CA ALA A 107 -39.07 59.87 -18.44
C ALA A 107 -39.50 61.34 -18.54
N ALA A 108 -40.52 61.65 -19.36
CA ALA A 108 -41.08 62.99 -19.45
C ALA A 108 -41.69 63.46 -18.12
N LEU A 109 -42.45 62.60 -17.44
CA LEU A 109 -43.03 62.91 -16.13
C LEU A 109 -41.97 63.09 -15.03
N ILE A 110 -40.88 62.30 -15.05
CA ILE A 110 -39.75 62.49 -14.14
C ILE A 110 -39.10 63.87 -14.36
N LEU A 111 -38.88 64.28 -15.61
CA LEU A 111 -38.35 65.62 -15.91
C LEU A 111 -39.30 66.75 -15.46
N LEU A 112 -40.62 66.54 -15.59
CA LEU A 112 -41.63 67.48 -15.11
C LEU A 112 -41.70 67.56 -13.57
N LEU A 113 -41.44 66.45 -12.88
CA LEU A 113 -41.31 66.43 -11.41
C LEU A 113 -40.06 67.18 -10.96
N TRP A 114 -38.92 66.95 -11.62
CA TRP A 114 -37.64 67.60 -11.28
C TRP A 114 -37.63 69.10 -11.54
N SER A 115 -38.35 69.56 -12.57
CA SER A 115 -38.47 70.97 -12.90
C SER A 115 -39.50 71.71 -12.04
N GLY A 116 -40.18 71.01 -11.11
CA GLY A 116 -41.17 71.58 -10.21
C GLY A 116 -42.50 71.98 -10.87
N TYR A 117 -42.71 71.62 -12.14
CA TYR A 117 -43.94 71.96 -12.88
C TYR A 117 -45.19 71.19 -12.43
N LEU A 118 -45.01 70.09 -11.69
CA LEU A 118 -46.10 69.22 -11.23
C LEU A 118 -46.51 69.48 -9.78
N VAL A 119 -45.56 69.87 -8.92
CA VAL A 119 -45.78 70.16 -7.50
C VAL A 119 -45.33 71.59 -7.25
N GLU A 120 -46.29 72.51 -7.08
CA GLU A 120 -46.02 73.95 -6.99
C GLU A 120 -45.61 74.35 -5.57
N SER A 121 -46.32 73.87 -4.57
CA SER A 121 -45.94 73.98 -3.16
C SER A 121 -46.59 72.87 -2.35
N SER A 122 -45.91 72.39 -1.31
CA SER A 122 -46.44 71.43 -0.35
C SER A 122 -45.97 71.80 1.03
N HIS A 123 -46.94 72.02 1.92
CA HIS A 123 -46.73 72.46 3.28
C HIS A 123 -47.42 71.53 4.27
N VAL A 124 -46.65 71.05 5.26
CA VAL A 124 -47.14 70.15 6.31
C VAL A 124 -46.96 70.82 7.66
N HIS A 125 -48.08 71.00 8.37
CA HIS A 125 -48.11 71.40 9.76
C HIS A 125 -48.78 70.32 10.60
N THR A 126 -48.55 70.32 11.91
CA THR A 126 -49.18 69.37 12.85
C THR A 126 -50.71 69.30 12.75
N LYS A 127 -51.36 70.38 12.28
CA LYS A 127 -52.84 70.52 12.21
C LYS A 127 -53.40 70.69 10.79
N LYS A 128 -52.58 70.92 9.77
CA LYS A 128 -53.04 71.20 8.40
C LYS A 128 -52.02 70.71 7.38
N LEU A 129 -52.51 70.10 6.30
CA LEU A 129 -51.74 69.78 5.11
C LEU A 129 -52.25 70.67 3.97
N GLU A 130 -51.39 71.50 3.39
CA GLU A 130 -51.69 72.31 2.21
C GLU A 130 -50.77 71.90 1.06
N ALA A 131 -51.32 71.31 0.00
CA ALA A 131 -50.55 70.94 -1.18
C ALA A 131 -51.21 71.53 -2.43
N HIS A 132 -50.44 72.33 -3.16
CA HIS A 132 -50.83 72.94 -4.42
C HIS A 132 -50.17 72.19 -5.57
N TYR A 133 -50.99 71.49 -6.34
CA TYR A 133 -50.57 70.76 -7.53
C TYR A 133 -51.01 71.51 -8.78
N SER A 134 -50.13 71.49 -9.78
CA SER A 134 -50.45 71.99 -11.11
C SER A 134 -51.57 71.16 -11.76
N PRO A 135 -52.41 71.73 -12.66
CA PRO A 135 -53.42 70.98 -13.41
C PRO A 135 -52.86 69.76 -14.16
N TYR A 136 -51.57 69.80 -14.54
CA TYR A 136 -50.88 68.69 -15.21
C TYR A 136 -50.62 67.49 -14.29
N TYR A 137 -50.71 67.64 -12.96
CA TYR A 137 -50.54 66.57 -11.99
C TYR A 137 -51.57 65.44 -12.14
N ALA A 138 -52.77 65.75 -12.62
CA ALA A 138 -53.77 64.73 -12.95
C ALA A 138 -53.24 63.72 -13.97
N GLY A 139 -52.43 64.17 -14.94
CA GLY A 139 -51.77 63.29 -15.91
C GLY A 139 -50.75 62.34 -15.28
N TYR A 140 -50.00 62.81 -14.28
CA TYR A 140 -49.09 61.98 -13.49
C TYR A 140 -49.85 60.86 -12.75
N LEU A 141 -50.96 61.19 -12.08
CA LEU A 141 -51.77 60.21 -11.35
C LEU A 141 -52.42 59.17 -12.29
N VAL A 142 -52.94 59.60 -13.44
CA VAL A 142 -53.49 58.68 -14.44
C VAL A 142 -52.42 57.72 -14.94
N TRP A 143 -51.22 58.22 -15.23
CA TRP A 143 -50.10 57.38 -15.66
C TRP A 143 -49.65 56.40 -14.58
N TYR A 144 -49.56 56.87 -13.33
CA TYR A 144 -49.24 56.05 -12.17
C TYR A 144 -50.21 54.87 -12.02
N VAL A 145 -51.51 55.14 -12.04
CA VAL A 145 -52.56 54.12 -11.93
C VAL A 145 -52.49 53.15 -13.11
N LEU A 146 -52.19 53.63 -14.31
CA LEU A 146 -52.01 52.80 -15.50
C LEU A 146 -50.83 51.84 -15.36
N LEU A 147 -49.66 52.31 -14.90
CA LEU A 147 -48.48 51.45 -14.69
C LEU A 147 -48.75 50.37 -13.62
N LEU A 148 -49.40 50.75 -12.53
CA LEU A 148 -49.80 49.82 -11.47
C LEU A 148 -50.79 48.77 -11.98
N SER A 149 -51.80 49.20 -12.75
CA SER A 149 -52.79 48.32 -13.37
C SER A 149 -52.15 47.34 -14.35
N LEU A 150 -51.18 47.81 -15.15
CA LEU A 150 -50.39 46.94 -16.05
C LEU A 150 -49.53 45.93 -15.29
N SER A 151 -48.88 46.34 -14.20
CA SER A 151 -48.11 45.45 -13.33
C SER A 151 -48.98 44.32 -12.78
N ILE A 152 -50.14 44.66 -12.22
CA ILE A 152 -51.12 43.68 -11.70
C ILE A 152 -51.63 42.79 -12.83
N TYR A 153 -52.00 43.37 -13.98
CA TYR A 153 -52.47 42.61 -15.14
C TYR A 153 -51.45 41.58 -15.62
N PHE A 154 -50.17 41.94 -15.73
CA PHE A 154 -49.12 40.99 -16.13
C PHE A 154 -48.95 39.85 -15.13
N LEU A 155 -48.98 40.13 -13.83
CA LEU A 155 -48.89 39.10 -12.79
C LEU A 155 -50.12 38.18 -12.79
N VAL A 156 -51.33 38.73 -12.83
CA VAL A 156 -52.59 37.96 -12.84
C VAL A 156 -52.68 37.09 -14.10
N LYS A 157 -52.40 37.65 -15.27
CA LYS A 157 -52.37 36.89 -16.53
C LYS A 157 -51.40 35.71 -16.45
N LYS A 158 -50.22 35.90 -15.87
CA LYS A 158 -49.24 34.81 -15.66
C LYS A 158 -49.68 33.80 -14.62
N ALA A 159 -50.32 34.22 -13.53
CA ALA A 159 -50.86 33.32 -12.52
C ALA A 159 -51.91 32.38 -13.13
N ILE A 160 -52.75 32.89 -14.04
CA ILE A 160 -53.78 32.11 -14.74
C ILE A 160 -53.15 31.14 -15.77
N ILE A 161 -52.13 31.58 -16.52
CA ILE A 161 -51.51 30.78 -17.60
C ILE A 161 -50.52 29.72 -17.05
N SER A 162 -49.92 29.95 -15.89
CA SER A 162 -48.86 29.09 -15.36
C SER A 162 -49.39 27.73 -14.86
N LYS A 163 -48.84 26.63 -15.43
CA LYS A 163 -49.16 25.26 -15.00
C LYS A 163 -48.48 24.89 -13.66
N SER A 164 -47.35 25.51 -13.31
CA SER A 164 -46.59 25.19 -12.10
C SER A 164 -47.27 25.77 -10.85
N ASN A 165 -47.54 24.93 -9.85
CA ASN A 165 -48.08 25.36 -8.56
C ASN A 165 -47.10 26.27 -7.80
N GLN A 166 -45.79 26.03 -7.95
CA GLN A 166 -44.74 26.84 -7.31
C GLN A 166 -44.69 28.26 -7.87
N ILE A 167 -44.74 28.41 -9.20
CA ILE A 167 -44.74 29.72 -9.88
C ILE A 167 -46.02 30.50 -9.52
N ARG A 168 -47.18 29.82 -9.43
CA ARG A 168 -48.43 30.46 -8.98
C ARG A 168 -48.33 30.99 -7.55
N LYS A 169 -47.77 30.20 -6.62
CA LYS A 169 -47.53 30.65 -5.23
C LYS A 169 -46.56 31.83 -5.15
N GLN A 170 -45.50 31.84 -5.97
CA GLN A 170 -44.56 32.96 -6.07
C GLN A 170 -45.23 34.23 -6.59
N ILE A 171 -45.98 34.14 -7.69
CA ILE A 171 -46.72 35.28 -8.25
C ILE A 171 -47.74 35.82 -7.23
N PHE A 172 -48.46 34.94 -6.56
CA PHE A 172 -49.43 35.32 -5.53
C PHE A 172 -48.78 36.02 -4.34
N THR A 173 -47.59 35.59 -3.93
CA THR A 173 -46.81 36.25 -2.87
C THR A 173 -46.42 37.68 -3.26
N VAL A 174 -45.93 37.87 -4.49
CA VAL A 174 -45.60 39.21 -5.01
C VAL A 174 -46.85 40.10 -5.08
N LEU A 175 -47.99 39.53 -5.50
CA LEU A 175 -49.25 40.25 -5.59
C LEU A 175 -49.80 40.66 -4.21
N ILE A 176 -49.75 39.77 -3.22
CA ILE A 176 -50.06 40.10 -1.81
C ILE A 176 -49.12 41.20 -1.31
N GLY A 177 -47.82 41.08 -1.61
CA GLY A 177 -46.82 42.08 -1.26
C GLY A 177 -47.18 43.48 -1.76
N LEU A 178 -47.52 43.59 -3.04
CA LEU A 178 -47.96 44.84 -3.66
C LEU A 178 -49.27 45.37 -3.03
N ILE A 179 -50.24 44.50 -2.75
CA ILE A 179 -51.49 44.91 -2.10
C ILE A 179 -51.23 45.43 -0.69
N ILE A 180 -50.48 44.69 0.13
CA ILE A 180 -50.14 45.10 1.50
C ILE A 180 -49.37 46.42 1.46
N THR A 181 -48.39 46.57 0.56
CA THR A 181 -47.59 47.79 0.44
C THR A 181 -48.48 49.00 0.13
N ASN A 182 -49.37 48.91 -0.87
CA ASN A 182 -50.27 50.00 -1.24
C ASN A 182 -51.34 50.26 -0.18
N LEU A 183 -51.90 49.22 0.44
CA LEU A 183 -52.89 49.36 1.52
C LEU A 183 -52.29 50.04 2.74
N THR A 184 -51.10 49.62 3.16
CA THR A 184 -50.42 50.19 4.32
C THR A 184 -50.00 51.64 4.02
N ALA A 185 -49.50 51.93 2.82
CA ALA A 185 -49.20 53.30 2.39
C ALA A 185 -50.45 54.19 2.40
N PHE A 186 -51.60 53.70 1.92
CA PHE A 186 -52.87 54.43 1.99
C PHE A 186 -53.34 54.67 3.43
N VAL A 187 -53.26 53.65 4.28
CA VAL A 187 -53.67 53.73 5.68
C VAL A 187 -52.86 54.79 6.41
N PHE A 188 -51.54 54.77 6.30
CA PHE A 188 -50.68 55.72 7.01
C PHE A 188 -50.59 57.08 6.33
N GLY A 189 -50.71 57.14 5.00
CA GLY A 189 -50.52 58.37 4.21
C GLY A 189 -51.76 59.22 4.05
N LEU A 190 -52.96 58.65 4.19
CA LEU A 190 -54.21 59.39 3.96
C LEU A 190 -55.27 59.12 5.03
N TYR A 191 -55.55 57.84 5.33
CA TYR A 191 -56.66 57.45 6.20
C TYR A 191 -56.44 57.82 7.68
N LEU A 192 -55.29 57.44 8.24
CA LEU A 192 -54.93 57.69 9.63
C LEU A 192 -54.73 59.20 9.92
N PRO A 193 -54.03 59.98 9.08
CA PRO A 193 -53.95 61.43 9.23
C PRO A 193 -55.33 62.12 9.22
N TRP A 194 -56.23 61.69 8.33
CA TRP A 194 -57.57 62.27 8.20
C TRP A 194 -58.47 62.01 9.42
N ILE A 195 -58.37 60.82 10.04
CA ILE A 195 -59.19 60.46 11.20
C ILE A 195 -58.62 61.02 12.51
N LEU A 196 -57.30 60.95 12.69
CA LEU A 196 -56.65 61.38 13.94
C LEU A 196 -56.35 62.88 13.99
N GLY A 197 -56.44 63.59 12.86
CA GLY A 197 -56.09 65.01 12.75
C GLY A 197 -54.58 65.27 12.87
N PHE A 198 -53.76 64.23 12.76
CA PHE A 198 -52.30 64.27 12.87
C PHE A 198 -51.66 64.18 11.49
N TYR A 199 -51.47 65.33 10.84
CA TYR A 199 -50.94 65.37 9.48
C TYR A 199 -49.43 65.05 9.39
N TYR A 200 -48.70 65.03 10.51
CA TYR A 200 -47.32 64.52 10.57
C TYR A 200 -47.21 63.02 10.23
N LEU A 201 -48.32 62.26 10.34
CA LEU A 201 -48.34 60.85 9.96
C LEU A 201 -48.18 60.65 8.44
N VAL A 202 -48.54 61.65 7.63
CA VAL A 202 -48.30 61.66 6.18
C VAL A 202 -46.79 61.55 5.89
N GLU A 203 -45.96 62.22 6.70
CA GLU A 203 -44.50 62.20 6.58
C GLU A 203 -43.88 60.84 6.94
N ILE A 204 -44.54 60.09 7.84
CA ILE A 204 -44.08 58.77 8.34
C ILE A 204 -44.68 57.61 7.52
N SER A 205 -45.72 57.86 6.71
CA SER A 205 -46.33 56.89 5.81
C SER A 205 -45.40 56.12 4.86
N PRO A 206 -44.25 56.64 4.42
CA PRO A 206 -43.26 55.88 3.65
C PRO A 206 -42.64 54.72 4.44
N LEU A 207 -42.59 54.80 5.77
CA LEU A 207 -42.09 53.72 6.61
C LEU A 207 -43.03 52.50 6.56
N ALA A 208 -44.32 52.71 6.30
CA ALA A 208 -45.27 51.63 6.06
C ALA A 208 -44.96 50.85 4.76
N PHE A 209 -44.25 51.46 3.81
CA PHE A 209 -43.74 50.79 2.61
C PHE A 209 -42.74 49.68 2.96
N PHE A 210 -42.02 49.82 4.07
CA PHE A 210 -41.02 48.86 4.55
C PHE A 210 -41.64 47.53 4.98
N ILE A 211 -42.85 47.56 5.57
CA ILE A 211 -43.56 46.35 6.00
C ILE A 211 -43.87 45.46 4.81
N GLY A 212 -44.43 46.03 3.73
CA GLY A 212 -44.75 45.30 2.52
C GLY A 212 -43.51 44.79 1.79
N VAL A 213 -42.46 45.61 1.69
CA VAL A 213 -41.21 45.22 1.02
C VAL A 213 -40.46 44.15 1.83
N ILE A 214 -40.28 44.28 3.15
CA ILE A 214 -39.65 43.23 3.97
C ILE A 214 -40.46 41.95 3.88
N LEU A 215 -41.77 41.99 4.06
CA LEU A 215 -42.60 40.78 4.07
C LEU A 215 -42.50 40.05 2.73
N THR A 216 -42.53 40.79 1.61
CA THR A 216 -42.34 40.23 0.27
C THR A 216 -40.94 39.65 0.08
N THR A 217 -39.90 40.37 0.51
CA THR A 217 -38.50 39.96 0.33
C THR A 217 -38.14 38.78 1.24
N ALA A 218 -38.62 38.78 2.48
CA ALA A 218 -38.43 37.71 3.45
C ALA A 218 -39.14 36.41 3.03
N ILE A 219 -40.39 36.50 2.57
CA ILE A 219 -41.12 35.33 2.06
C ILE A 219 -40.47 34.82 0.75
N ALA A 220 -40.01 35.73 -0.12
CA ALA A 220 -39.32 35.39 -1.35
C ALA A 220 -37.97 34.68 -1.11
N ILE A 221 -37.21 35.10 -0.09
CA ILE A 221 -35.94 34.48 0.34
C ILE A 221 -36.19 33.14 1.05
N SER A 222 -37.13 33.08 1.98
CA SER A 222 -37.35 31.92 2.85
C SER A 222 -38.03 30.74 2.16
N ARG A 223 -38.94 30.99 1.22
CA ARG A 223 -39.89 29.96 0.75
C ARG A 223 -39.75 29.59 -0.72
N PHE A 224 -39.06 30.39 -1.53
CA PHE A 224 -39.21 30.33 -2.99
C PHE A 224 -37.93 30.44 -3.83
N ASP A 225 -36.75 30.42 -3.20
CA ASP A 225 -35.43 30.34 -3.87
C ASP A 225 -35.21 31.39 -4.98
N LEU A 226 -35.69 32.61 -4.74
CA LEU A 226 -35.59 33.72 -5.69
C LEU A 226 -34.20 34.41 -5.66
N PHE A 227 -33.32 34.05 -4.71
CA PHE A 227 -32.04 34.73 -4.41
C PHE A 227 -30.78 33.87 -4.20
N PRO A 228 -30.65 32.63 -4.71
CA PRO A 228 -29.57 31.73 -4.33
C PRO A 228 -28.17 32.29 -4.67
N THR A 229 -28.00 33.03 -5.78
CA THR A 229 -26.68 33.48 -6.24
C THR A 229 -26.09 34.66 -5.45
N ALA A 230 -26.95 35.52 -4.91
CA ALA A 230 -26.49 36.64 -4.07
C ALA A 230 -26.15 36.15 -2.66
N ILE A 231 -26.97 35.25 -2.11
CA ILE A 231 -26.76 34.64 -0.80
C ILE A 231 -25.58 33.67 -0.83
N SER A 232 -25.43 32.86 -1.88
CA SER A 232 -24.28 31.94 -2.00
C SER A 232 -22.95 32.69 -2.09
N LYS A 233 -22.94 33.87 -2.72
CA LYS A 233 -21.75 34.74 -2.77
C LYS A 233 -21.41 35.34 -1.40
N ILE A 234 -22.40 35.64 -0.57
CA ILE A 234 -22.18 36.07 0.82
C ILE A 234 -21.74 34.87 1.69
N GLN A 235 -22.28 33.68 1.45
CA GLN A 235 -21.90 32.45 2.16
C GLN A 235 -20.44 32.05 1.89
N SER A 236 -19.90 32.33 0.69
CA SER A 236 -18.50 32.06 0.34
C SER A 236 -17.51 33.08 0.88
N PHE A 237 -17.96 34.17 1.50
CA PHE A 237 -17.07 35.12 2.14
C PHE A 237 -16.39 34.47 3.36
N SER A 238 -15.10 34.78 3.54
CA SER A 238 -14.39 34.43 4.77
C SER A 238 -15.09 35.08 5.97
N LEU A 239 -14.91 34.50 7.15
CA LEU A 239 -15.51 35.03 8.38
C LEU A 239 -15.18 36.52 8.57
N ASN A 240 -13.93 36.92 8.29
CA ASN A 240 -13.48 38.32 8.31
C ASN A 240 -14.32 39.20 7.36
N LYS A 241 -14.54 38.77 6.12
CA LYS A 241 -15.35 39.51 5.15
C LYS A 241 -16.82 39.59 5.58
N LYS A 242 -17.36 38.53 6.19
CA LYS A 242 -18.74 38.52 6.73
C LYS A 242 -18.90 39.50 7.89
N ILE A 243 -17.94 39.55 8.82
CA ILE A 243 -17.95 40.48 9.96
C ILE A 243 -17.87 41.94 9.48
N ILE A 244 -16.98 42.23 8.54
CA ILE A 244 -16.86 43.59 7.99
C ILE A 244 -18.14 43.98 7.24
N PHE A 245 -18.66 43.09 6.40
CA PHE A 245 -19.88 43.36 5.63
C PHE A 245 -21.12 43.53 6.53
N SER A 246 -21.24 42.73 7.60
CA SER A 246 -22.32 42.90 8.57
C SER A 246 -22.20 44.23 9.33
N ALA A 247 -20.98 44.63 9.73
CA ALA A 247 -20.76 45.93 10.35
C ALA A 247 -21.17 47.10 9.42
N VAL A 248 -20.77 47.06 8.14
CA VAL A 248 -21.11 48.10 7.16
C VAL A 248 -22.62 48.26 6.94
N ILE A 249 -23.40 47.18 7.06
CA ILE A 249 -24.86 47.23 6.88
C ILE A 249 -25.59 47.58 8.17
N VAL A 250 -25.22 46.94 9.27
CA VAL A 250 -25.94 47.05 10.54
C VAL A 250 -25.76 48.45 11.15
N VAL A 251 -24.61 49.09 10.97
CA VAL A 251 -24.30 50.38 11.59
C VAL A 251 -25.19 51.50 11.06
N PRO A 252 -25.32 51.74 9.74
CA PRO A 252 -26.30 52.69 9.23
C PRO A 252 -27.71 52.36 9.70
N VAL A 253 -28.12 51.09 9.72
CA VAL A 253 -29.47 50.71 10.17
C VAL A 253 -29.70 51.05 11.64
N ILE A 254 -28.74 50.78 12.53
CA ILE A 254 -28.83 51.15 13.96
C ILE A 254 -28.86 52.66 14.13
N ILE A 255 -28.00 53.40 13.40
CA ILE A 255 -27.98 54.86 13.47
C ILE A 255 -29.35 55.42 13.03
N LEU A 256 -29.85 54.97 11.88
CA LEU A 256 -31.10 55.47 11.26
C LEU A 256 -32.34 55.07 12.06
N LEU A 257 -32.47 53.81 12.48
CA LEU A 257 -33.70 53.29 13.09
C LEU A 257 -33.76 53.39 14.60
N ILE A 258 -32.60 53.47 15.28
CA ILE A 258 -32.55 53.45 16.74
C ILE A 258 -31.98 54.77 17.25
N GLN A 259 -30.74 55.13 16.89
CA GLN A 259 -30.06 56.25 17.53
C GLN A 259 -30.73 57.59 17.22
N ILE A 260 -31.22 57.79 16.00
CA ILE A 260 -31.85 59.05 15.59
C ILE A 260 -33.24 59.24 16.23
N PRO A 261 -34.19 58.28 16.15
CA PRO A 261 -35.46 58.40 16.87
C PRO A 261 -35.29 58.54 18.38
N LEU A 262 -34.36 57.79 18.96
CA LEU A 262 -34.05 57.88 20.39
C LEU A 262 -33.48 59.26 20.75
N GLY A 263 -32.64 59.82 19.88
CA GLY A 263 -32.11 61.18 20.05
C GLY A 263 -33.20 62.24 20.05
N ARG A 264 -34.23 62.10 19.19
CA ARG A 264 -35.39 63.00 19.15
C ARG A 264 -36.16 62.99 20.46
N ILE A 265 -36.41 61.78 20.98
CA ILE A 265 -37.20 61.58 22.20
C ILE A 265 -36.44 62.06 23.44
N LEU A 266 -35.13 61.78 23.51
CA LEU A 266 -34.34 62.04 24.70
C LEU A 266 -33.79 63.48 24.79
N PHE A 267 -33.51 64.13 23.65
CA PHE A 267 -32.79 65.42 23.64
C PHE A 267 -33.61 66.63 23.16
N ASP A 268 -34.92 66.46 22.89
CA ASP A 268 -35.86 67.51 22.46
C ASP A 268 -35.27 68.49 21.41
N ILE A 269 -34.67 67.92 20.36
CA ILE A 269 -33.93 68.67 19.35
C ILE A 269 -34.92 69.41 18.42
N GLN A 270 -34.96 70.74 18.52
CA GLN A 270 -35.94 71.56 17.80
C GLN A 270 -35.41 72.23 16.52
N THR A 271 -34.09 72.34 16.34
CA THR A 271 -33.49 73.02 15.16
C THR A 271 -32.78 72.04 14.24
N GLY A 272 -32.79 72.34 12.93
CA GLY A 272 -32.12 71.51 11.92
C GLY A 272 -30.60 71.44 12.12
N GLU A 273 -29.97 72.53 12.57
CA GLU A 273 -28.53 72.59 12.82
C GLU A 273 -28.10 71.64 13.96
N GLN A 274 -28.91 71.50 15.01
CA GLN A 274 -28.64 70.54 16.09
C GLN A 274 -28.79 69.09 15.62
N TRP A 275 -29.75 68.83 14.72
CA TRP A 275 -29.91 67.53 14.08
C TRP A 275 -28.72 67.13 13.22
N GLU A 276 -28.14 68.09 12.49
CA GLU A 276 -26.93 67.87 11.70
C GLU A 276 -25.76 67.46 12.60
N HIS A 277 -25.50 68.22 13.66
CA HIS A 277 -24.42 67.90 14.59
C HIS A 277 -24.61 66.53 15.26
N TYR A 278 -25.83 66.23 15.73
CA TYR A 278 -26.15 64.92 16.32
C TYR A 278 -25.96 63.79 15.31
N PHE A 279 -26.47 63.95 14.08
CA PHE A 279 -26.34 62.97 13.00
C PHE A 279 -24.87 62.66 12.71
N PHE A 280 -24.04 63.68 12.52
CA PHE A 280 -22.62 63.48 12.22
C PHE A 280 -21.89 62.82 13.41
N ILE A 281 -22.17 63.24 14.64
CA ILE A 281 -21.57 62.63 15.84
C ILE A 281 -21.97 61.16 15.96
N SER A 282 -23.25 60.82 15.79
CA SER A 282 -23.74 59.43 15.81
C SER A 282 -23.16 58.59 14.67
N LEU A 283 -23.03 59.17 13.48
CA LEU A 283 -22.45 58.51 12.32
C LEU A 283 -20.97 58.17 12.54
N PHE A 284 -20.17 59.17 12.90
CA PHE A 284 -18.73 58.97 13.14
C PHE A 284 -18.49 58.07 14.36
N GLY A 285 -19.24 58.27 15.45
CA GLY A 285 -19.16 57.43 16.64
C GLY A 285 -19.52 55.97 16.35
N GLY A 286 -20.61 55.74 15.61
CA GLY A 286 -21.04 54.40 15.20
C GLY A 286 -20.02 53.70 14.31
N ILE A 287 -19.40 54.42 13.37
CA ILE A 287 -18.33 53.87 12.52
C ILE A 287 -17.10 53.49 13.34
N ILE A 288 -16.69 54.31 14.30
CA ILE A 288 -15.53 54.03 15.16
C ILE A 288 -15.79 52.78 16.01
N VAL A 289 -16.93 52.71 16.71
CA VAL A 289 -17.28 51.58 17.58
C VAL A 289 -17.39 50.29 16.77
N SER A 290 -18.02 50.33 15.60
CA SER A 290 -18.17 49.14 14.76
C SER A 290 -16.86 48.65 14.15
N THR A 291 -15.98 49.57 13.76
CA THR A 291 -14.63 49.22 13.28
C THR A 291 -13.81 48.58 14.40
N ALA A 292 -13.87 49.15 15.61
CA ALA A 292 -13.20 48.58 16.78
C ALA A 292 -13.74 47.19 17.13
N MET A 293 -15.07 47.00 17.10
CA MET A 293 -15.71 45.72 17.35
C MET A 293 -15.37 44.68 16.28
N ALA A 294 -15.39 45.08 15.00
CA ALA A 294 -15.00 44.21 13.89
C ALA A 294 -13.53 43.76 14.00
N PHE A 295 -12.63 44.69 14.37
CA PHE A 295 -11.23 44.39 14.64
C PHE A 295 -11.07 43.44 15.83
N MET A 296 -11.81 43.67 16.92
CA MET A 296 -11.80 42.81 18.11
C MET A 296 -12.28 41.39 17.78
N ILE A 297 -13.42 41.23 17.11
CA ILE A 297 -13.93 39.91 16.69
C ILE A 297 -12.93 39.22 15.76
N THR A 298 -12.31 39.96 14.83
CA THR A 298 -11.30 39.41 13.92
C THR A 298 -10.09 38.87 14.70
N LYS A 299 -9.59 39.65 15.67
CA LYS A 299 -8.41 39.30 16.45
C LYS A 299 -8.67 38.18 17.46
N LEU A 300 -9.81 38.21 18.15
CA LEU A 300 -10.13 37.28 19.24
C LEU A 300 -10.76 35.97 18.76
N ILE A 301 -11.49 35.98 17.65
CA ILE A 301 -12.25 34.79 17.19
C ILE A 301 -11.75 34.33 15.83
N ALA A 302 -11.77 35.21 14.83
CA ALA A 302 -11.59 34.78 13.46
C ALA A 302 -10.15 34.33 13.14
N ASN A 303 -9.14 35.03 13.68
CA ASN A 303 -7.74 34.68 13.47
C ASN A 303 -7.36 33.34 14.14
N PRO A 304 -7.67 33.08 15.42
CA PRO A 304 -7.47 31.77 16.03
C PRO A 304 -8.16 30.64 15.26
N LEU A 305 -9.40 30.85 14.80
CA LEU A 305 -10.14 29.86 14.03
C LEU A 305 -9.47 29.55 12.68
N ASN A 306 -8.99 30.58 11.97
CA ASN A 306 -8.27 30.37 10.71
C ASN A 306 -6.96 29.60 10.92
N LYS A 307 -6.21 29.86 12.00
CA LYS A 307 -5.01 29.08 12.35
C LYS A 307 -5.35 27.61 12.61
N LEU A 308 -6.44 27.34 13.33
CA LEU A 308 -6.89 25.97 13.59
C LEU A 308 -7.27 25.26 12.29
N ILE A 309 -7.98 25.93 11.38
CA ILE A 309 -8.33 25.38 10.05
C ILE A 309 -7.05 25.05 9.26
N GLU A 310 -6.09 25.97 9.21
CA GLU A 310 -4.82 25.77 8.52
C GLU A 310 -4.09 24.52 9.05
N LYS A 311 -3.94 24.40 10.37
CA LYS A 311 -3.27 23.25 11.00
C LYS A 311 -4.04 21.94 10.83
N THR A 312 -5.38 22.00 10.84
CA THR A 312 -6.22 20.84 10.51
C THR A 312 -6.00 20.38 9.06
N THR A 313 -5.79 21.32 8.12
CA THR A 313 -5.48 20.94 6.74
C THR A 313 -4.09 20.32 6.57
N GLU A 314 -3.13 20.64 7.44
CA GLU A 314 -1.83 19.95 7.50
C GLU A 314 -2.00 18.49 7.94
N ILE A 315 -2.78 18.23 9.00
CA ILE A 315 -3.10 16.85 9.44
C ILE A 315 -3.76 16.05 8.31
N ARG A 316 -4.72 16.67 7.59
CA ARG A 316 -5.37 16.02 6.43
C ARG A 316 -4.37 15.62 5.33
N ARG A 317 -3.23 16.30 5.23
CA ARG A 317 -2.16 15.99 4.27
C ARG A 317 -1.17 14.94 4.78
N GLY A 318 -1.38 14.39 5.99
CA GLY A 318 -0.51 13.39 6.61
C GLY A 318 0.59 13.96 7.49
N ASN A 319 0.63 15.28 7.69
CA ASN A 319 1.62 15.92 8.57
C ASN A 319 1.13 15.90 10.03
N TYR A 320 1.19 14.73 10.66
CA TYR A 320 0.84 14.55 12.07
C TYR A 320 1.88 15.19 13.01
N GLY A 321 1.49 15.46 14.25
CA GLY A 321 2.37 16.12 15.24
C GLY A 321 2.46 17.64 15.10
N THR A 322 1.72 18.25 14.18
CA THR A 322 1.58 19.71 14.10
C THR A 322 0.84 20.25 15.32
N VAL A 323 1.23 21.44 15.79
CA VAL A 323 0.72 22.09 17.01
C VAL A 323 0.09 23.42 16.66
N VAL A 324 -1.00 23.74 17.34
CA VAL A 324 -1.71 25.01 17.26
C VAL A 324 -1.42 25.83 18.52
N ASP A 325 -0.70 26.93 18.35
CA ASP A 325 -0.37 27.87 19.43
C ASP A 325 -1.47 28.91 19.61
N ILE A 326 -2.53 28.53 20.35
CA ILE A 326 -3.61 29.43 20.76
C ILE A 326 -3.67 29.41 22.29
N TYR A 327 -3.18 30.47 22.92
CA TYR A 327 -3.23 30.67 24.36
C TYR A 327 -4.44 31.53 24.71
N SER A 328 -5.58 30.88 24.90
CA SER A 328 -6.81 31.51 25.38
C SER A 328 -7.42 30.67 26.49
N ASN A 329 -8.14 31.31 27.42
CA ASN A 329 -8.83 30.63 28.52
C ASN A 329 -10.30 30.30 28.20
N ASP A 330 -10.69 30.44 26.93
CA ASP A 330 -12.03 30.20 26.41
C ASP A 330 -12.15 28.86 25.67
N GLU A 331 -13.25 28.67 24.96
CA GLU A 331 -13.51 27.49 24.13
C GLU A 331 -12.48 27.31 23.00
N LEU A 332 -11.89 28.39 22.48
CA LEU A 332 -10.87 28.31 21.43
C LEU A 332 -9.55 27.75 21.98
N GLY A 333 -9.17 28.13 23.19
CA GLY A 333 -8.01 27.53 23.87
C GLY A 333 -8.20 26.05 24.18
N LYS A 334 -9.38 25.67 24.69
CA LYS A 334 -9.73 24.25 24.90
C LYS A 334 -9.67 23.45 23.60
N LEU A 335 -10.24 24.00 22.52
CA LEU A 335 -10.24 23.35 21.20
C LEU A 335 -8.82 23.18 20.65
N ALA A 336 -7.94 24.17 20.83
CA ALA A 336 -6.54 24.06 20.44
C ALA A 336 -5.80 22.99 21.26
N ALA A 337 -6.04 22.91 22.58
CA ALA A 337 -5.46 21.86 23.41
C ALA A 337 -5.93 20.46 22.99
N THR A 338 -7.23 20.26 22.75
CA THR A 338 -7.78 18.99 22.25
C THR A 338 -7.24 18.63 20.87
N PHE A 339 -7.08 19.62 19.98
CA PHE A 339 -6.46 19.42 18.68
C PHE A 339 -5.01 18.93 18.81
N ASN A 340 -4.23 19.54 19.71
CA ASN A 340 -2.84 19.17 19.93
C ASN A 340 -2.71 17.74 20.48
N GLU A 341 -3.57 17.35 21.43
CA GLU A 341 -3.65 15.96 21.93
C GLU A 341 -3.98 14.98 20.81
N MET A 342 -5.02 15.25 20.01
CA MET A 342 -5.38 14.40 18.87
C MET A 342 -4.23 14.27 17.84
N SER A 343 -3.57 15.38 17.51
CA SER A 343 -2.42 15.42 16.59
C SER A 343 -1.26 14.54 17.10
N LYS A 344 -1.02 14.56 18.41
CA LYS A 344 -0.01 13.74 19.09
C LYS A 344 -0.40 12.25 19.12
N THR A 345 -1.66 11.92 19.37
CA THR A 345 -2.13 10.53 19.32
C THR A 345 -2.02 9.97 17.91
N LEU A 346 -2.42 10.73 16.89
CA LEU A 346 -2.34 10.29 15.50
C LEU A 346 -0.92 9.99 15.03
N ILE A 347 0.09 10.77 15.45
CA ILE A 347 1.48 10.47 15.10
C ILE A 347 1.94 9.16 15.76
N ILE A 348 1.60 8.94 17.05
CA ILE A 348 1.94 7.70 17.76
C ILE A 348 1.28 6.49 17.08
N ASP A 349 -0.03 6.57 16.82
CA ASP A 349 -0.78 5.49 16.17
C ASP A 349 -0.26 5.21 14.75
N SER A 350 0.11 6.24 13.99
CA SER A 350 0.67 6.08 12.64
C SER A 350 1.98 5.31 12.65
N VAL A 351 2.86 5.63 13.61
CA VAL A 351 4.15 4.94 13.79
C VAL A 351 3.91 3.49 14.26
N GLU A 352 2.96 3.28 15.18
CA GLU A 352 2.62 1.94 15.65
C GLU A 352 2.07 1.05 14.52
N LEU A 353 1.19 1.59 13.66
CA LEU A 353 0.65 0.89 12.50
C LEU A 353 1.74 0.56 11.48
N GLU A 354 2.65 1.49 11.21
CA GLU A 354 3.79 1.26 10.32
C GLU A 354 4.70 0.14 10.87
N LEU A 355 4.99 0.15 12.18
CA LEU A 355 5.75 -0.92 12.83
C LEU A 355 5.03 -2.28 12.74
N LYS A 356 3.71 -2.31 12.94
CA LYS A 356 2.91 -3.54 12.76
C LYS A 356 2.96 -4.04 11.33
N GLN A 357 2.86 -3.16 10.34
CA GLN A 357 2.92 -3.50 8.92
C GLN A 357 4.31 -4.06 8.55
N ASN A 358 5.38 -3.37 8.93
CA ASN A 358 6.76 -3.82 8.72
C ASN A 358 7.02 -5.18 9.39
N ARG A 359 6.45 -5.41 10.58
CA ARG A 359 6.54 -6.71 11.27
C ARG A 359 5.85 -7.83 10.49
N ILE A 360 4.65 -7.57 9.94
CA ILE A 360 3.93 -8.56 9.12
C ILE A 360 4.73 -8.88 7.85
N GLU A 361 5.25 -7.87 7.15
CA GLU A 361 6.06 -8.06 5.95
C GLU A 361 7.32 -8.88 6.23
N MET A 362 8.01 -8.58 7.34
CA MET A 362 9.17 -9.36 7.77
C MET A 362 8.83 -10.82 8.04
N LEU A 363 7.69 -11.10 8.69
CA LEU A 363 7.23 -12.47 8.94
C LEU A 363 6.85 -13.22 7.65
N LEU A 364 6.18 -12.55 6.70
CA LEU A 364 5.85 -13.13 5.40
C LEU A 364 7.10 -13.45 4.58
N ASN A 365 8.08 -12.55 4.58
CA ASN A 365 9.35 -12.78 3.90
C ASN A 365 10.14 -13.93 4.55
N ALA A 366 10.20 -13.98 5.90
CA ALA A 366 10.82 -15.08 6.62
C ALA A 366 10.12 -16.42 6.34
N PHE A 367 8.78 -16.42 6.28
CA PHE A 367 7.99 -17.59 5.89
C PHE A 367 8.32 -18.07 4.46
N GLU A 368 8.43 -17.15 3.49
CA GLU A 368 8.77 -17.49 2.10
C GLU A 368 10.21 -17.93 1.89
N LYS A 369 11.15 -17.38 2.66
CA LYS A 369 12.59 -17.69 2.57
C LYS A 369 13.03 -18.86 3.45
N SER A 370 12.12 -19.43 4.25
CA SER A 370 12.40 -20.61 5.06
C SER A 370 12.81 -21.80 4.19
N ASN A 371 13.90 -22.47 4.56
CA ASN A 371 14.32 -23.74 3.95
C ASN A 371 13.40 -24.91 4.32
N ALA A 372 12.59 -24.77 5.37
CA ALA A 372 11.53 -25.72 5.66
C ALA A 372 10.33 -25.43 4.75
N ALA A 373 9.72 -26.47 4.21
CA ALA A 373 8.46 -26.38 3.48
C ALA A 373 7.31 -26.25 4.48
N ILE A 374 6.57 -25.14 4.40
CA ILE A 374 5.51 -24.80 5.35
C ILE A 374 4.19 -24.66 4.60
N CYS A 375 3.15 -25.30 5.11
CA CYS A 375 1.78 -25.25 4.59
C CYS A 375 0.79 -25.06 5.74
N VAL A 376 -0.14 -24.12 5.57
CA VAL A 376 -1.21 -23.83 6.52
C VAL A 376 -2.52 -24.31 5.93
N LEU A 377 -3.20 -25.18 6.65
CA LEU A 377 -4.47 -25.78 6.27
C LEU A 377 -5.59 -25.26 7.16
N ASN A 378 -6.80 -25.12 6.62
CA ASN A 378 -8.00 -24.94 7.44
C ASN A 378 -8.47 -26.27 8.05
N LEU A 379 -9.52 -26.24 8.87
CA LEU A 379 -10.10 -27.44 9.49
C LEU A 379 -10.62 -28.50 8.49
N SER A 380 -10.91 -28.10 7.24
CA SER A 380 -11.32 -29.03 6.17
C SER A 380 -10.15 -29.56 5.33
N GLY A 381 -8.89 -29.26 5.69
CA GLY A 381 -7.71 -29.66 4.92
C GLY A 381 -7.50 -28.84 3.63
N LYS A 382 -8.08 -27.64 3.55
CA LYS A 382 -7.90 -26.71 2.45
C LYS A 382 -6.67 -25.85 2.71
N ILE A 383 -5.82 -25.68 1.71
CA ILE A 383 -4.61 -24.86 1.80
C ILE A 383 -5.00 -23.38 1.88
N ILE A 384 -4.71 -22.76 3.02
CA ILE A 384 -4.87 -21.33 3.27
C ILE A 384 -3.64 -20.59 2.80
N GLU A 385 -2.45 -21.08 3.13
CA GLU A 385 -1.17 -20.45 2.78
C GLU A 385 -0.09 -21.52 2.64
N LEU A 386 0.92 -21.28 1.82
CA LEU A 386 2.08 -22.16 1.68
C LEU A 386 3.30 -21.35 1.26
N ASN A 387 4.51 -21.77 1.63
CA ASN A 387 5.71 -21.14 1.10
C ASN A 387 6.17 -21.81 -0.21
N THR A 388 7.13 -21.17 -0.86
CA THR A 388 7.71 -21.66 -2.12
C THR A 388 8.30 -23.06 -1.98
N GLU A 389 8.91 -23.36 -0.83
CA GLU A 389 9.54 -24.67 -0.62
C GLU A 389 8.53 -25.81 -0.58
N PHE A 390 7.34 -25.59 0.00
CA PHE A 390 6.26 -26.59 -0.05
C PHE A 390 5.75 -26.84 -1.47
N SER A 391 5.70 -25.79 -2.30
CA SER A 391 5.36 -25.89 -3.73
C SER A 391 6.41 -26.69 -4.51
N ASN A 392 7.69 -26.54 -4.16
CA ASN A 392 8.80 -27.29 -4.75
C ASN A 392 8.71 -28.79 -4.46
N ILE A 393 8.38 -29.18 -3.22
CA ILE A 393 8.18 -30.59 -2.84
C ILE A 393 7.09 -31.24 -3.70
N LEU A 394 5.98 -30.55 -3.94
CA LEU A 394 4.87 -31.08 -4.74
C LEU A 394 5.10 -30.96 -6.26
N LYS A 395 6.14 -30.24 -6.71
CA LYS A 395 6.37 -29.87 -8.12
C LYS A 395 5.13 -29.22 -8.80
N ILE A 396 4.30 -28.51 -8.04
CA ILE A 396 3.08 -27.83 -8.52
C ILE A 396 3.18 -26.36 -8.14
N SER A 397 2.85 -25.45 -9.06
CA SER A 397 2.91 -24.01 -8.79
C SER A 397 2.01 -23.59 -7.61
N LYS A 398 2.51 -22.65 -6.79
CA LYS A 398 1.78 -22.09 -5.64
C LYS A 398 0.36 -21.61 -6.00
N ALA A 399 0.17 -20.99 -7.16
CA ALA A 399 -1.13 -20.50 -7.63
C ALA A 399 -2.18 -21.61 -7.79
N ASN A 400 -1.77 -22.82 -8.19
CA ASN A 400 -2.66 -23.97 -8.36
C ASN A 400 -2.93 -24.70 -7.03
N LEU A 401 -2.03 -24.55 -6.05
CA LEU A 401 -2.16 -25.13 -4.71
C LEU A 401 -3.03 -24.25 -3.81
N TYR A 402 -2.99 -22.94 -3.97
CA TYR A 402 -3.75 -22.03 -3.14
C TYR A 402 -5.25 -22.34 -3.18
N ASN A 403 -5.90 -22.38 -2.02
CA ASN A 403 -7.34 -22.63 -1.90
C ASN A 403 -7.82 -23.99 -2.43
N SER A 404 -6.91 -24.96 -2.62
CA SER A 404 -7.22 -26.34 -2.99
C SER A 404 -7.27 -27.25 -1.76
N ILE A 405 -7.84 -28.45 -1.88
CA ILE A 405 -7.88 -29.44 -0.80
C ILE A 405 -6.64 -30.34 -0.93
N ILE A 406 -5.78 -30.36 0.10
CA ILE A 406 -4.47 -31.04 0.05
C ILE A 406 -4.59 -32.52 -0.34
N PHE A 407 -5.55 -33.24 0.25
CA PHE A 407 -5.79 -34.66 -0.04
C PHE A 407 -6.05 -34.94 -1.51
N LYS A 408 -6.79 -34.06 -2.20
CA LYS A 408 -7.11 -34.24 -3.64
C LYS A 408 -5.89 -34.13 -4.54
N ILE A 409 -4.82 -33.50 -4.07
CA ILE A 409 -3.58 -33.29 -4.83
C ILE A 409 -2.61 -34.45 -4.61
N ILE A 410 -2.47 -34.92 -3.38
CA ILE A 410 -1.47 -35.91 -2.99
C ILE A 410 -1.92 -37.35 -3.21
N GLU A 411 -3.22 -37.64 -3.06
CA GLU A 411 -3.77 -39.00 -3.12
C GLU A 411 -3.59 -39.66 -4.50
N PRO A 412 -3.70 -38.94 -5.65
CA PRO A 412 -3.42 -39.51 -6.97
C PRO A 412 -1.93 -39.78 -7.23
N ALA A 413 -1.03 -39.18 -6.45
CA ALA A 413 0.41 -39.19 -6.72
C ALA A 413 1.08 -40.37 -6.02
N THR A 414 1.49 -41.38 -6.79
CA THR A 414 2.10 -42.63 -6.26
C THR A 414 3.38 -42.39 -5.47
N ASN A 415 4.16 -41.37 -5.82
CA ASN A 415 5.38 -40.98 -5.11
C ASN A 415 5.12 -40.27 -3.77
N LEU A 416 3.88 -39.82 -3.50
CA LEU A 416 3.48 -39.13 -2.27
C LEU A 416 2.63 -40.01 -1.34
N LYS A 417 2.68 -41.34 -1.52
CA LYS A 417 1.91 -42.29 -0.73
C LYS A 417 2.18 -42.17 0.77
N GLU A 418 3.45 -42.11 1.18
CA GLU A 418 3.82 -41.97 2.59
C GLU A 418 3.31 -40.66 3.20
N LEU A 419 3.37 -39.54 2.45
CA LEU A 419 2.81 -38.26 2.89
C LEU A 419 1.28 -38.35 3.08
N THR A 420 0.59 -39.08 2.20
CA THR A 420 -0.85 -39.31 2.30
C THR A 420 -1.20 -40.12 3.55
N GLU A 421 -0.42 -41.15 3.87
CA GLU A 421 -0.58 -41.97 5.08
C GLU A 421 -0.37 -41.14 6.36
N VAL A 422 0.67 -40.28 6.39
CA VAL A 422 0.91 -39.37 7.53
C VAL A 422 -0.27 -38.41 7.73
N LEU A 423 -0.79 -37.83 6.65
CA LEU A 423 -1.93 -36.93 6.72
C LEU A 423 -3.21 -37.63 7.20
N GLN A 424 -3.41 -38.91 6.86
CA GLN A 424 -4.55 -39.70 7.34
C GLN A 424 -4.42 -40.09 8.83
N LYS A 425 -3.19 -40.30 9.33
CA LYS A 425 -2.94 -40.63 10.74
C LYS A 425 -3.27 -39.48 11.70
N PHE A 426 -3.24 -38.24 11.22
CA PHE A 426 -3.41 -37.07 12.06
C PHE A 426 -4.84 -36.88 12.54
N ASN A 427 -5.01 -36.83 13.86
CA ASN A 427 -6.31 -36.77 14.52
C ASN A 427 -6.82 -35.34 14.77
N GLY A 428 -6.07 -34.30 14.33
CA GLY A 428 -6.44 -32.89 14.50
C GLY A 428 -6.22 -32.31 15.91
N LYS A 429 -5.76 -33.10 16.88
CA LYS A 429 -5.63 -32.67 18.29
C LYS A 429 -4.19 -32.55 18.78
N ASN A 430 -3.36 -33.54 18.46
CA ASN A 430 -1.98 -33.61 18.96
C ASN A 430 -0.99 -33.38 17.83
N LYS A 431 0.21 -32.88 18.16
CA LYS A 431 1.34 -32.84 17.23
C LYS A 431 1.63 -34.26 16.72
N LEU A 432 1.73 -34.41 15.41
CA LEU A 432 2.23 -35.61 14.74
C LEU A 432 3.60 -35.30 14.14
N GLU A 433 4.53 -36.23 14.28
CA GLU A 433 5.87 -36.13 13.73
C GLU A 433 6.28 -37.50 13.18
N GLU A 434 6.55 -37.57 11.88
CA GLU A 434 6.84 -38.81 11.15
C GLU A 434 7.92 -38.54 10.10
N GLU A 435 8.83 -39.49 9.93
CA GLU A 435 9.81 -39.47 8.85
C GLU A 435 9.26 -40.20 7.62
N ILE A 436 9.42 -39.61 6.45
CA ILE A 436 9.00 -40.20 5.18
C ILE A 436 10.10 -40.13 4.12
N SER A 437 10.04 -41.03 3.16
CA SER A 437 10.87 -41.03 1.96
C SER A 437 10.01 -40.74 0.73
N ILE A 438 10.41 -39.75 -0.05
CA ILE A 438 9.73 -39.38 -1.31
C ILE A 438 10.70 -39.64 -2.46
N GLN A 439 10.26 -40.44 -3.43
CA GLN A 439 10.98 -40.69 -4.68
C GLN A 439 10.73 -39.53 -5.65
N PHE A 440 11.79 -38.87 -6.10
CA PHE A 440 11.77 -37.87 -7.17
C PHE A 440 12.62 -38.35 -8.34
N ASP A 441 11.98 -38.80 -9.42
CA ASP A 441 12.67 -39.27 -10.63
C ASP A 441 13.76 -40.33 -10.27
N GLU A 442 15.04 -39.95 -10.26
CA GLU A 442 16.20 -40.79 -9.92
C GLU A 442 16.71 -40.65 -8.47
N GLU A 443 16.19 -39.72 -7.66
CA GLU A 443 16.69 -39.41 -6.31
C GLU A 443 15.65 -39.68 -5.21
N ILE A 444 16.07 -40.30 -4.11
CA ILE A 444 15.25 -40.46 -2.89
C ILE A 444 15.59 -39.32 -1.93
N LYS A 445 14.57 -38.54 -1.56
CA LYS A 445 14.68 -37.53 -0.51
C LYS A 445 13.95 -37.96 0.75
N ASN A 446 14.57 -37.69 1.90
CA ASN A 446 14.00 -37.97 3.21
C ASN A 446 13.47 -36.68 3.83
N TYR A 447 12.24 -36.71 4.35
CA TYR A 447 11.63 -35.57 5.03
C TYR A 447 11.17 -35.94 6.43
N LEU A 448 11.38 -35.02 7.36
CA LEU A 448 10.71 -35.02 8.65
C LEU A 448 9.45 -34.17 8.54
N ILE A 449 8.28 -34.80 8.62
CA ILE A 449 6.98 -34.13 8.55
C ILE A 449 6.46 -33.90 9.97
N THR A 450 6.23 -32.63 10.31
CA THR A 450 5.53 -32.22 11.52
C THR A 450 4.18 -31.63 11.15
N MET A 451 3.12 -32.07 11.82
CA MET A 451 1.81 -31.44 11.72
C MET A 451 1.23 -31.13 13.09
N SER A 452 0.76 -29.90 13.29
CA SER A 452 0.24 -29.41 14.57
C SER A 452 -0.97 -28.49 14.38
N PRO A 453 -1.99 -28.53 15.25
CA PRO A 453 -3.06 -27.53 15.24
C PRO A 453 -2.53 -26.15 15.64
N PHE A 454 -3.06 -25.09 15.02
CA PHE A 454 -2.82 -23.71 15.45
C PHE A 454 -4.13 -23.02 15.85
N TYR A 455 -4.02 -22.06 16.76
CA TYR A 455 -5.16 -21.38 17.40
C TYR A 455 -5.06 -19.89 17.12
N ILE A 456 -6.19 -19.26 16.78
CA ILE A 456 -6.32 -17.80 16.72
C ILE A 456 -6.91 -17.30 18.04
N ASP A 457 -7.90 -18.02 18.58
CA ASP A 457 -8.50 -17.81 19.90
C ASP A 457 -8.52 -19.14 20.70
N GLU A 458 -8.39 -19.08 22.03
CA GLU A 458 -8.01 -20.22 22.91
C GLU A 458 -8.93 -21.46 22.88
N ALA A 459 -10.16 -21.37 22.37
CA ALA A 459 -11.15 -22.44 22.52
C ALA A 459 -11.18 -23.49 21.39
N LYS A 460 -10.77 -23.14 20.15
CA LYS A 460 -10.85 -24.04 18.99
C LYS A 460 -9.68 -23.81 18.02
N PRO A 461 -9.12 -24.89 17.44
CA PRO A 461 -8.09 -24.73 16.42
C PRO A 461 -8.68 -24.00 15.21
N ALA A 462 -7.94 -23.04 14.67
CA ALA A 462 -8.29 -22.36 13.43
C ALA A 462 -7.92 -23.20 12.20
N GLY A 463 -6.96 -24.11 12.36
CA GLY A 463 -6.46 -24.97 11.30
C GLY A 463 -5.26 -25.79 11.74
N TYR A 464 -4.50 -26.25 10.76
CA TYR A 464 -3.33 -27.10 10.96
C TYR A 464 -2.11 -26.51 10.24
N LEU A 465 -0.97 -26.56 10.90
CA LEU A 465 0.33 -26.19 10.36
C LEU A 465 1.09 -27.47 10.03
N LEU A 466 1.49 -27.62 8.77
CA LEU A 466 2.33 -28.70 8.28
C LEU A 466 3.69 -28.13 7.91
N ILE A 467 4.74 -28.74 8.45
CA ILE A 467 6.14 -28.40 8.20
C ILE A 467 6.85 -29.66 7.70
N ALA A 468 7.58 -29.55 6.60
CA ALA A 468 8.42 -30.60 6.06
C ALA A 468 9.88 -30.10 5.97
N ILE A 469 10.79 -30.84 6.59
CA ILE A 469 12.23 -30.51 6.60
C ILE A 469 12.99 -31.61 5.84
N ASP A 470 13.76 -31.23 4.82
CA ASP A 470 14.64 -32.17 4.11
C ASP A 470 15.78 -32.61 5.04
N THR A 471 15.85 -33.92 5.30
CA THR A 471 16.84 -34.58 6.17
C THR A 471 17.76 -35.52 5.40
N THR A 472 17.77 -35.42 4.07
CA THR A 472 18.49 -36.34 3.18
C THR A 472 19.99 -36.35 3.46
N ASP A 473 20.62 -35.19 3.56
CA ASP A 473 22.05 -35.08 3.82
C ASP A 473 22.40 -35.48 5.25
N LEU A 474 21.51 -35.20 6.21
CA LEU A 474 21.67 -35.63 7.60
C LEU A 474 21.70 -37.16 7.67
N LYS A 475 20.74 -37.86 7.05
CA LYS A 475 20.73 -39.33 6.99
C LYS A 475 21.94 -39.92 6.27
N LYS A 476 22.41 -39.28 5.18
CA LYS A 476 23.64 -39.71 4.49
C LYS A 476 24.84 -39.62 5.42
N LEU A 477 24.98 -38.52 6.16
CA LEU A 477 26.07 -38.33 7.13
C LEU A 477 25.98 -39.32 8.30
N GLU A 478 24.79 -39.54 8.86
CA GLU A 478 24.59 -40.54 9.92
C GLU A 478 25.00 -41.94 9.47
N SER A 479 24.61 -42.34 8.25
CA SER A 479 24.99 -43.63 7.68
C SER A 479 26.50 -43.76 7.45
N GLN A 480 27.15 -42.71 6.94
CA GLN A 480 28.60 -42.67 6.75
C GLN A 480 29.35 -42.74 8.09
N LEU A 481 28.85 -42.03 9.11
CA LEU A 481 29.43 -42.02 10.45
C LEU A 481 29.30 -43.40 11.10
N ALA A 482 28.12 -44.02 11.05
CA ALA A 482 27.91 -45.37 11.54
C ALA A 482 28.82 -46.39 10.85
N HIS A 483 29.04 -46.24 9.53
CA HIS A 483 29.99 -47.08 8.78
C HIS A 483 31.44 -46.86 9.25
N SER A 484 31.85 -45.61 9.45
CA SER A 484 33.18 -45.23 9.94
C SER A 484 33.45 -45.76 11.35
N GLU A 485 32.48 -45.63 12.27
CA GLU A 485 32.58 -46.17 13.63
C GLU A 485 32.75 -47.69 13.62
N LYS A 486 31.97 -48.38 12.79
CA LYS A 486 32.10 -49.84 12.61
C LYS A 486 33.49 -50.23 12.10
N LEU A 487 34.04 -49.51 11.14
CA LEU A 487 35.41 -49.74 10.64
C LEU A 487 36.47 -49.45 11.70
N ALA A 488 36.34 -48.37 12.47
CA ALA A 488 37.28 -48.03 13.53
C ALA A 488 37.28 -49.05 14.66
N ALA A 489 36.10 -49.56 15.06
CA ALA A 489 35.96 -50.63 16.03
C ALA A 489 36.64 -51.92 15.54
N LEU A 490 36.43 -52.29 14.27
CA LEU A 490 37.10 -53.42 13.64
C LEU A 490 38.63 -53.23 13.61
N GLY A 491 39.11 -52.02 13.34
CA GLY A 491 40.53 -51.63 13.39
C GLY A 491 41.18 -51.87 14.74
N LYS A 492 40.55 -51.41 15.82
CA LYS A 492 41.03 -51.62 17.19
C LYS A 492 41.07 -53.10 17.56
N MET A 493 40.01 -53.85 17.24
CA MET A 493 39.97 -55.29 17.49
C MET A 493 41.05 -56.04 16.71
N ALA A 494 41.23 -55.74 15.41
CA ALA A 494 42.26 -56.34 14.58
C ALA A 494 43.69 -56.06 15.09
N ALA A 495 43.96 -54.86 15.59
CA ALA A 495 45.26 -54.50 16.15
C ALA A 495 45.61 -55.30 17.42
N ILE A 496 44.63 -55.49 18.32
CA ILE A 496 44.80 -56.30 19.53
C ILE A 496 45.03 -57.77 19.15
N LEU A 497 44.13 -58.33 18.32
CA LEU A 497 44.23 -59.71 17.86
C LEU A 497 45.53 -59.98 17.08
N THR A 498 46.07 -58.98 16.37
CA THR A 498 47.35 -59.13 15.67
C THR A 498 48.48 -59.42 16.63
N HIS A 499 48.57 -58.71 17.75
CA HIS A 499 49.62 -58.98 18.74
C HIS A 499 49.42 -60.35 19.42
N GLU A 500 48.17 -60.70 19.73
CA GLU A 500 47.84 -61.96 20.41
C GLU A 500 47.95 -63.19 19.50
N ILE A 501 47.78 -63.06 18.18
CA ILE A 501 47.94 -64.16 17.21
C ILE A 501 49.39 -64.26 16.71
N LYS A 502 50.07 -63.12 16.48
CA LYS A 502 51.47 -63.11 16.03
C LYS A 502 52.40 -63.76 17.05
N THR A 503 52.13 -63.59 18.33
CA THR A 503 52.94 -64.16 19.42
C THR A 503 52.99 -65.70 19.39
N PRO A 504 51.86 -66.44 19.44
CA PRO A 504 51.86 -67.90 19.33
C PRO A 504 52.37 -68.36 17.96
N LEU A 505 52.02 -67.68 16.85
CA LEU A 505 52.54 -68.06 15.52
C LEU A 505 54.06 -67.93 15.42
N THR A 506 54.65 -66.89 16.02
CA THR A 506 56.11 -66.70 16.04
C THR A 506 56.78 -67.79 16.88
N SER A 507 56.18 -68.15 18.02
CA SER A 507 56.67 -69.25 18.86
C SER A 507 56.60 -70.59 18.12
N ILE A 508 55.48 -70.91 17.46
CA ILE A 508 55.33 -72.14 16.68
C ILE A 508 56.36 -72.14 15.53
N LYS A 509 56.52 -71.02 14.82
CA LYS A 509 57.52 -70.90 13.74
C LYS A 509 58.93 -71.18 14.25
N MET A 510 59.33 -70.54 15.34
CA MET A 510 60.66 -70.69 15.93
C MET A 510 60.93 -72.14 16.35
N ASN A 511 59.98 -72.77 17.03
CA ASN A 511 60.11 -74.17 17.42
C ASN A 511 60.15 -75.11 16.20
N SER A 512 59.32 -74.87 15.18
CA SER A 512 59.35 -75.61 13.92
C SER A 512 60.66 -75.42 13.15
N ASP A 513 61.22 -74.21 13.12
CA ASP A 513 62.52 -73.92 12.50
C ASP A 513 63.65 -74.62 13.27
N MET A 514 63.65 -74.54 14.61
CA MET A 514 64.61 -75.25 15.46
C MET A 514 64.54 -76.77 15.29
N LEU A 515 63.34 -77.35 15.26
CA LEU A 515 63.16 -78.79 15.05
C LEU A 515 63.63 -79.23 13.66
N ALA A 516 63.42 -78.40 12.64
CA ALA A 516 63.88 -78.68 11.28
C ALA A 516 65.41 -78.61 11.14
N GLU A 517 66.08 -77.75 11.92
CA GLU A 517 67.55 -77.63 11.92
C GLU A 517 68.25 -78.67 12.83
N SER A 518 67.59 -79.11 13.91
CA SER A 518 68.21 -79.98 14.93
C SER A 518 67.99 -81.48 14.72
N LEU A 519 67.01 -81.87 13.89
CA LEU A 519 66.67 -83.27 13.64
C LEU A 519 67.07 -83.71 12.23
N VAL A 520 67.56 -84.95 12.09
CA VAL A 520 67.64 -85.62 10.79
C VAL A 520 66.25 -86.17 10.47
N LEU A 521 65.47 -85.40 9.72
CA LEU A 521 64.12 -85.76 9.31
C LEU A 521 64.15 -86.75 8.14
N ASN A 522 63.28 -87.75 8.17
CA ASN A 522 62.97 -88.53 6.96
C ASN A 522 62.18 -87.66 5.96
N GLU A 523 62.03 -88.11 4.71
CA GLU A 523 61.36 -87.32 3.66
C GLU A 523 59.92 -86.92 4.03
N ASP A 524 59.18 -87.80 4.71
CA ASP A 524 57.78 -87.56 5.10
C ASP A 524 57.67 -86.50 6.23
N ASP A 525 58.55 -86.55 7.21
CA ASP A 525 58.62 -85.60 8.32
C ASP A 525 59.12 -84.23 7.84
N ALA A 526 60.08 -84.20 6.90
CA ALA A 526 60.55 -82.98 6.25
C ALA A 526 59.45 -82.30 5.41
N SER A 527 58.67 -83.10 4.67
CA SER A 527 57.50 -82.63 3.93
C SER A 527 56.44 -82.04 4.87
N SER A 528 56.11 -82.76 5.95
CA SER A 528 55.16 -82.31 6.98
C SER A 528 55.61 -81.01 7.65
N MET A 529 56.90 -80.88 7.98
CA MET A 529 57.48 -79.68 8.55
C MET A 529 57.39 -78.48 7.59
N ASN A 530 57.64 -78.70 6.29
CA ASN A 530 57.48 -77.66 5.28
C ASN A 530 56.02 -77.21 5.13
N ILE A 531 55.05 -78.11 5.24
CA ILE A 531 53.62 -77.76 5.23
C ILE A 531 53.28 -76.87 6.43
N ILE A 532 53.74 -77.23 7.64
CA ILE A 532 53.52 -76.44 8.85
C ILE A 532 54.12 -75.03 8.71
N LYS A 533 55.38 -74.92 8.24
CA LYS A 533 56.04 -73.63 8.00
C LYS A 533 55.27 -72.78 6.98
N LYS A 534 54.77 -73.40 5.90
CA LYS A 534 53.98 -72.72 4.87
C LYS A 534 52.67 -72.17 5.45
N GLU A 535 51.96 -72.93 6.29
CA GLU A 535 50.69 -72.49 6.88
C GLU A 535 50.89 -71.40 7.95
N ILE A 536 51.96 -71.46 8.74
CA ILE A 536 52.31 -70.37 9.68
C ILE A 536 52.61 -69.07 8.94
N ASN A 537 53.34 -69.14 7.83
CA ASN A 537 53.60 -67.97 6.99
C ASN A 537 52.31 -67.42 6.37
N ARG A 538 51.40 -68.30 5.93
CA ARG A 538 50.08 -67.92 5.42
C ARG A 538 49.25 -67.18 6.48
N LEU A 539 49.17 -67.72 7.70
CA LEU A 539 48.45 -67.09 8.81
C LEU A 539 49.05 -65.72 9.18
N ASN A 540 50.37 -65.61 9.22
CA ASN A 540 51.05 -64.33 9.46
C ASN A 540 50.71 -63.28 8.40
N ASN A 541 50.58 -63.68 7.13
CA ASN A 541 50.19 -62.77 6.05
C ASN A 541 48.72 -62.36 6.15
N LEU A 542 47.82 -63.30 6.48
CA LEU A 542 46.40 -63.01 6.68
C LEU A 542 46.20 -61.98 7.81
N VAL A 543 46.90 -62.14 8.93
CA VAL A 543 46.86 -61.18 10.05
C VAL A 543 47.33 -59.78 9.60
N LYS A 544 48.41 -59.70 8.80
CA LYS A 544 48.89 -58.43 8.25
C LYS A 544 47.87 -57.78 7.31
N GLU A 545 47.21 -58.55 6.45
CA GLU A 545 46.19 -58.06 5.52
C GLU A 545 44.96 -57.51 6.25
N VAL A 546 44.47 -58.22 7.27
CA VAL A 546 43.35 -57.75 8.11
C VAL A 546 43.71 -56.44 8.81
N LEU A 547 44.93 -56.32 9.35
CA LEU A 547 45.40 -55.09 9.99
C LEU A 547 45.48 -53.92 9.00
N LEU A 548 46.03 -54.16 7.80
CA LEU A 548 46.13 -53.15 6.74
C LEU A 548 44.75 -52.64 6.31
N PHE A 549 43.76 -53.54 6.22
CA PHE A 549 42.39 -53.16 5.90
C PHE A 549 41.74 -52.33 7.01
N ALA A 550 42.01 -52.65 8.28
CA ALA A 550 41.30 -52.07 9.42
C ALA A 550 41.96 -50.80 9.98
N LYS A 551 43.24 -50.53 9.68
CA LYS A 551 43.95 -49.30 10.09
C LYS A 551 43.62 -48.12 9.17
N GLN A 552 43.65 -46.90 9.71
CA GLN A 552 43.78 -45.68 8.90
C GLN A 552 45.14 -45.72 8.19
N MET A 553 45.12 -45.76 6.86
CA MET A 553 46.32 -45.74 6.04
C MET A 553 46.69 -44.28 5.76
N ASN A 554 47.83 -43.83 6.29
CA ASN A 554 48.45 -42.58 5.87
C ASN A 554 49.32 -42.89 4.65
N LEU A 555 49.17 -42.09 3.59
CA LEU A 555 49.98 -42.22 2.38
C LEU A 555 51.30 -41.48 2.56
N ASN A 556 52.41 -42.16 2.29
CA ASN A 556 53.71 -41.54 2.15
C ASN A 556 54.01 -41.35 0.65
N LYS A 557 53.56 -40.21 0.11
CA LYS A 557 53.64 -39.96 -1.35
C LYS A 557 55.04 -39.50 -1.74
N GLU A 558 55.60 -40.11 -2.77
CA GLU A 558 56.85 -39.73 -3.41
C GLU A 558 56.68 -39.66 -4.94
N GLN A 559 57.61 -39.00 -5.62
CA GLN A 559 57.64 -38.94 -7.09
C GLN A 559 58.50 -40.08 -7.63
N PHE A 560 57.93 -40.92 -8.48
CA PHE A 560 58.64 -42.06 -9.10
C PHE A 560 58.04 -42.40 -10.46
N ASP A 561 58.79 -43.10 -11.31
CA ASP A 561 58.28 -43.61 -12.59
C ASP A 561 57.49 -44.90 -12.35
N ILE A 562 56.21 -44.90 -12.74
CA ILE A 562 55.35 -46.09 -12.62
C ILE A 562 55.86 -47.27 -13.45
N LYS A 563 56.53 -47.01 -14.57
CA LYS A 563 57.12 -48.06 -15.40
C LYS A 563 58.18 -48.83 -14.62
N GLU A 564 59.09 -48.12 -13.93
CA GLU A 564 60.13 -48.75 -13.11
C GLU A 564 59.52 -49.61 -12.00
N LEU A 565 58.44 -49.13 -11.34
CA LEU A 565 57.75 -49.91 -10.33
C LEU A 565 57.14 -51.20 -10.88
N ILE A 566 56.45 -51.14 -12.02
CA ILE A 566 55.81 -52.32 -12.63
C ILE A 566 56.89 -53.31 -13.11
N GLU A 567 57.97 -52.83 -13.72
CA GLU A 567 59.10 -53.65 -14.16
C GLU A 567 59.83 -54.30 -12.98
N GLU A 568 59.99 -53.59 -11.85
CA GLU A 568 60.53 -54.11 -10.59
C GLU A 568 59.67 -55.28 -10.07
N ILE A 569 58.33 -55.12 -10.03
CA ILE A 569 57.41 -56.17 -9.61
C ILE A 569 57.52 -57.39 -10.54
N ILE A 570 57.49 -57.17 -11.86
CA ILE A 570 57.60 -58.26 -12.83
C ILE A 570 58.93 -59.00 -12.65
N GLY A 571 60.04 -58.25 -12.49
CA GLY A 571 61.39 -58.78 -12.29
C GLY A 571 61.53 -59.67 -11.07
N ASN A 572 61.06 -59.19 -9.91
CA ASN A 572 61.15 -59.89 -8.63
C ASN A 572 60.38 -61.22 -8.60
N TYR A 573 59.37 -61.39 -9.45
CA TYR A 573 58.50 -62.56 -9.47
C TYR A 573 58.66 -63.46 -10.70
N LYS A 574 59.61 -63.18 -11.62
CA LYS A 574 59.88 -64.00 -12.82
C LYS A 574 60.07 -65.49 -12.52
N ALA A 575 60.81 -65.81 -11.46
CA ALA A 575 61.09 -67.19 -11.07
C ALA A 575 59.82 -67.97 -10.69
N LYS A 576 58.84 -67.30 -10.07
CA LYS A 576 57.55 -67.90 -9.68
C LYS A 576 56.59 -68.05 -10.86
N PHE A 577 56.70 -67.18 -11.86
CA PHE A 577 55.90 -67.24 -13.08
C PHE A 577 56.35 -68.33 -14.05
N ALA A 578 57.60 -68.80 -13.93
CA ALA A 578 58.15 -69.89 -14.74
C ALA A 578 57.36 -71.20 -14.59
N ASP A 579 56.80 -71.48 -13.40
CA ASP A 579 56.04 -72.71 -13.10
C ASP A 579 54.82 -72.93 -14.02
N LYS A 580 54.22 -71.86 -14.57
CA LYS A 580 53.06 -71.92 -15.48
C LYS A 580 53.34 -71.42 -16.90
N ASN A 581 54.61 -71.14 -17.24
CA ASN A 581 54.97 -70.34 -18.43
C ASN A 581 54.16 -69.04 -18.53
N PHE A 582 53.89 -68.39 -17.40
CA PHE A 582 53.04 -67.20 -17.35
C PHE A 582 53.81 -65.98 -17.86
N LYS A 583 53.30 -65.33 -18.91
CA LYS A 583 53.94 -64.17 -19.53
C LYS A 583 53.26 -62.89 -19.07
N VAL A 584 54.03 -61.99 -18.45
CA VAL A 584 53.57 -60.63 -18.12
C VAL A 584 54.22 -59.64 -19.09
N ILE A 585 53.41 -58.92 -19.85
CA ILE A 585 53.88 -57.89 -20.79
C ILE A 585 53.38 -56.53 -20.32
N TYR A 586 54.31 -55.65 -20.01
CA TYR A 586 54.03 -54.22 -19.85
C TYR A 586 54.24 -53.52 -21.19
N ASP A 587 53.16 -52.94 -21.74
CA ASP A 587 53.12 -52.23 -23.03
C ASP A 587 52.65 -50.78 -22.83
N GLY A 588 53.03 -50.19 -21.69
CA GLY A 588 52.65 -48.85 -21.28
C GLY A 588 53.76 -47.81 -21.46
N LYS A 589 53.37 -46.54 -21.59
CA LYS A 589 54.34 -45.42 -21.58
C LYS A 589 54.80 -45.10 -20.16
N SER A 590 56.10 -44.81 -20.01
CA SER A 590 56.68 -44.25 -18.77
C SER A 590 55.98 -42.94 -18.40
N ALA A 591 55.69 -42.79 -17.10
CA ALA A 591 55.00 -41.65 -16.53
C ALA A 591 55.40 -41.46 -15.07
N GLU A 592 55.89 -40.28 -14.73
CA GLU A 592 56.13 -39.89 -13.34
C GLU A 592 54.80 -39.64 -12.64
N ILE A 593 54.60 -40.28 -11.49
CA ILE A 593 53.42 -40.09 -10.65
C ILE A 593 53.81 -39.68 -9.24
N TYR A 594 52.93 -38.92 -8.57
CA TYR A 594 53.10 -38.54 -7.16
C TYR A 594 52.16 -39.38 -6.28
N ALA A 595 52.66 -40.48 -5.75
CA ALA A 595 51.87 -41.49 -5.05
C ALA A 595 52.72 -42.25 -4.03
N ASP A 596 52.08 -43.05 -3.19
CA ASP A 596 52.79 -43.94 -2.26
C ASP A 596 53.26 -45.18 -3.02
N LYS A 597 54.58 -45.24 -3.28
CA LYS A 597 55.22 -46.31 -4.07
C LYS A 597 54.99 -47.69 -3.48
N GLU A 598 55.10 -47.85 -2.15
CA GLU A 598 54.89 -49.14 -1.48
C GLU A 598 53.44 -49.61 -1.56
N LYS A 599 52.47 -48.67 -1.43
CA LYS A 599 51.05 -49.02 -1.52
C LYS A 599 50.63 -49.35 -2.95
N LEU A 600 51.13 -48.61 -3.94
CA LEU A 600 50.89 -48.97 -5.34
C LEU A 600 51.58 -50.28 -5.73
N HIS A 601 52.78 -50.55 -5.21
CA HIS A 601 53.42 -51.86 -5.36
C HIS A 601 52.47 -52.98 -4.92
N GLN A 602 51.83 -52.81 -3.76
CA GLN A 602 50.87 -53.78 -3.24
C GLN A 602 49.64 -53.94 -4.14
N VAL A 603 49.09 -52.86 -4.71
CA VAL A 603 47.95 -52.92 -5.64
C VAL A 603 48.30 -53.74 -6.88
N PHE A 604 49.38 -53.39 -7.57
CA PHE A 604 49.78 -54.05 -8.80
C PHE A 604 50.18 -55.50 -8.55
N LEU A 605 50.91 -55.79 -7.46
CA LEU A 605 51.24 -57.15 -7.07
C LEU A 605 49.98 -58.00 -6.82
N ASN A 606 48.99 -57.47 -6.10
CA ASN A 606 47.73 -58.19 -5.84
C ASN A 606 46.99 -58.52 -7.14
N LEU A 607 46.95 -57.60 -8.10
CA LEU A 607 46.29 -57.82 -9.38
C LEU A 607 47.06 -58.81 -10.26
N ILE A 608 48.38 -58.67 -10.36
CA ILE A 608 49.25 -59.59 -11.12
C ILE A 608 49.14 -61.01 -10.53
N GLN A 609 49.15 -61.15 -9.21
CA GLN A 609 49.00 -62.43 -8.55
C GLN A 609 47.59 -63.02 -8.76
N ASN A 610 46.54 -62.19 -8.69
CA ASN A 610 45.18 -62.62 -9.01
C ASN A 610 45.07 -63.15 -10.44
N SER A 611 45.71 -62.49 -11.41
CA SER A 611 45.76 -62.96 -12.80
C SER A 611 46.54 -64.27 -12.92
N TYR A 612 47.74 -64.38 -12.32
CA TYR A 612 48.55 -65.63 -12.31
C TYR A 612 47.79 -66.83 -11.70
N GLU A 613 47.02 -66.60 -10.65
CA GLU A 613 46.23 -67.65 -10.01
C GLU A 613 45.00 -68.06 -10.84
N SER A 614 44.49 -67.18 -11.70
CA SER A 614 43.26 -67.39 -12.47
C SER A 614 43.51 -67.96 -13.88
N VAL A 615 44.78 -68.06 -14.29
CA VAL A 615 45.20 -68.68 -15.55
C VAL A 615 45.65 -70.14 -15.35
N GLU A 616 45.45 -70.94 -16.40
CA GLU A 616 45.99 -72.30 -16.54
C GLU A 616 47.44 -72.24 -17.10
N GLU A 617 47.94 -73.28 -17.77
CA GLU A 617 49.26 -73.27 -18.40
C GLU A 617 49.32 -72.32 -19.62
N ASN A 618 50.45 -71.64 -19.83
CA ASN A 618 50.68 -70.66 -20.91
C ASN A 618 49.78 -69.41 -20.84
N GLY A 619 49.42 -68.98 -19.62
CA GLY A 619 48.67 -67.74 -19.40
C GLY A 619 49.46 -66.47 -19.77
N GLU A 620 48.74 -65.41 -20.10
CA GLU A 620 49.29 -64.10 -20.43
C GLU A 620 48.54 -63.00 -19.66
N LEU A 621 49.30 -62.03 -19.14
CA LEU A 621 48.79 -60.78 -18.58
C LEU A 621 49.43 -59.62 -19.34
N LYS A 622 48.59 -58.82 -20.01
CA LYS A 622 48.99 -57.57 -20.64
C LYS A 622 48.62 -56.39 -19.74
N ILE A 623 49.59 -55.56 -19.40
CA ILE A 623 49.40 -54.31 -18.67
C ILE A 623 49.68 -53.17 -19.64
N ASP A 624 48.63 -52.41 -19.98
CA ASP A 624 48.71 -51.22 -20.82
C ASP A 624 48.51 -49.97 -19.95
N SER A 625 49.13 -48.85 -20.33
CA SER A 625 48.93 -47.57 -19.66
C SER A 625 48.84 -46.42 -20.66
N VAL A 626 47.73 -45.69 -20.61
CA VAL A 626 47.45 -44.53 -21.46
C VAL A 626 47.33 -43.29 -20.59
N VAL A 627 48.11 -42.26 -20.90
CA VAL A 627 47.97 -40.94 -20.29
C VAL A 627 46.89 -40.17 -21.04
N ASP A 628 45.77 -39.91 -20.36
CA ASP A 628 44.70 -39.09 -20.91
C ASP A 628 44.96 -37.61 -20.58
N LYS A 629 45.50 -36.88 -21.57
CA LYS A 629 45.75 -35.44 -21.45
C LYS A 629 44.48 -34.58 -21.48
N SER A 630 43.32 -35.15 -21.81
CA SER A 630 42.04 -34.44 -21.88
C SER A 630 41.27 -34.40 -20.55
N LYS A 631 41.60 -35.31 -19.61
CA LYS A 631 40.99 -35.42 -18.28
C LYS A 631 42.01 -35.19 -17.17
N ASP A 632 42.28 -33.93 -16.86
CA ASP A 632 43.04 -33.48 -15.66
C ASP A 632 44.40 -34.16 -15.40
N GLY A 633 45.06 -34.69 -16.45
CA GLY A 633 46.32 -35.41 -16.29
C GLY A 633 46.16 -36.72 -15.51
N ARG A 634 45.22 -37.58 -15.92
CA ARG A 634 45.04 -38.93 -15.38
C ARG A 634 45.80 -39.97 -16.21
N ILE A 635 46.31 -41.00 -15.54
CA ILE A 635 46.84 -42.20 -16.16
C ILE A 635 45.85 -43.34 -15.96
N LEU A 636 45.53 -44.00 -17.07
CA LEU A 636 44.63 -45.14 -17.12
C LEU A 636 45.46 -46.41 -17.31
N PHE A 637 45.40 -47.33 -16.36
CA PHE A 637 45.97 -48.67 -16.50
C PHE A 637 44.88 -49.67 -16.88
N LYS A 638 45.18 -50.53 -17.85
CA LYS A 638 44.35 -51.68 -18.20
C LYS A 638 45.15 -52.96 -18.03
N LEU A 639 44.71 -53.79 -17.10
CA LEU A 639 45.29 -55.10 -16.83
C LEU A 639 44.37 -56.15 -17.44
N MET A 640 44.85 -56.85 -18.47
CA MET A 640 44.10 -57.81 -19.27
C MET A 640 44.74 -59.19 -19.15
N ASP A 641 44.05 -60.13 -18.51
CA ASP A 641 44.48 -61.53 -18.44
C ASP A 641 43.56 -62.46 -19.24
N ASN A 642 44.11 -63.60 -19.67
CA ASN A 642 43.39 -64.63 -20.40
C ASN A 642 42.87 -65.78 -19.50
N GLY A 643 42.57 -65.48 -18.23
CA GLY A 643 42.15 -66.48 -17.24
C GLY A 643 40.71 -66.98 -17.39
N LEU A 644 40.27 -67.78 -16.40
CA LEU A 644 38.94 -68.41 -16.38
C LEU A 644 37.76 -67.41 -16.31
N GLY A 645 38.03 -66.16 -15.96
CA GLY A 645 37.01 -65.12 -15.79
C GLY A 645 36.25 -65.19 -14.46
N ILE A 646 35.39 -64.21 -14.24
CA ILE A 646 34.58 -64.01 -13.03
C ILE A 646 33.10 -64.21 -13.40
N PRO A 647 32.38 -65.15 -12.73
CA PRO A 647 30.94 -65.35 -12.92
C PRO A 647 30.09 -64.10 -12.67
N GLU A 648 28.97 -63.94 -13.39
CA GLU A 648 28.10 -62.73 -13.35
C GLU A 648 27.55 -62.39 -11.96
N ASP A 649 27.16 -63.40 -11.19
CA ASP A 649 26.65 -63.28 -9.83
C ASP A 649 27.70 -62.75 -8.85
N MET A 650 28.98 -62.90 -9.20
CA MET A 650 30.11 -62.50 -8.38
C MET A 650 30.64 -61.10 -8.69
N LYS A 651 30.42 -60.57 -9.91
CA LYS A 651 31.05 -59.31 -10.37
C LYS A 651 30.82 -58.12 -9.44
N LYS A 652 29.64 -58.04 -8.81
CA LYS A 652 29.30 -56.96 -7.86
C LYS A 652 29.95 -57.12 -6.48
N LYS A 653 30.42 -58.32 -6.13
CA LYS A 653 30.92 -58.67 -4.79
C LYS A 653 32.43 -58.84 -4.71
N ILE A 654 33.16 -58.85 -5.83
CA ILE A 654 34.62 -59.09 -5.85
C ILE A 654 35.45 -58.07 -5.06
N PHE A 655 34.91 -56.88 -4.82
CA PHE A 655 35.56 -55.84 -4.00
C PHE A 655 35.04 -55.83 -2.55
N GLU A 656 34.09 -56.71 -2.19
CA GLU A 656 33.64 -56.88 -0.81
C GLU A 656 34.73 -57.61 0.00
N PRO A 657 35.06 -57.16 1.21
CA PRO A 657 36.04 -57.84 2.07
C PRO A 657 35.63 -59.27 2.38
N PHE A 658 36.61 -60.18 2.44
CA PHE A 658 36.45 -61.62 2.73
C PHE A 658 35.71 -62.43 1.65
N TYR A 659 35.38 -61.82 0.52
CA TYR A 659 34.75 -62.51 -0.59
C TYR A 659 35.80 -63.20 -1.48
N THR A 660 35.77 -64.54 -1.57
CA THR A 660 36.70 -65.35 -2.38
C THR A 660 36.06 -66.68 -2.76
N THR A 661 36.38 -67.20 -3.95
CA THR A 661 36.03 -68.56 -4.39
C THR A 661 37.20 -69.54 -4.33
N LYS A 662 38.38 -69.06 -3.95
CA LYS A 662 39.60 -69.87 -3.87
C LYS A 662 39.76 -70.45 -2.47
N SER A 663 40.03 -71.75 -2.36
CA SER A 663 40.25 -72.46 -1.09
C SER A 663 41.45 -71.92 -0.28
N SER A 664 42.41 -71.28 -0.94
CA SER A 664 43.59 -70.68 -0.32
C SER A 664 43.52 -69.15 -0.12
N GLY A 665 42.54 -68.47 -0.73
CA GLY A 665 42.47 -67.00 -0.78
C GLY A 665 41.88 -66.35 0.49
N THR A 666 42.36 -65.16 0.85
CA THR A 666 41.88 -64.40 2.02
C THR A 666 40.66 -63.53 1.73
N GLY A 667 40.38 -63.26 0.45
CA GLY A 667 39.30 -62.35 0.02
C GLY A 667 39.55 -60.88 0.36
N LEU A 668 40.76 -60.51 0.79
CA LEU A 668 41.10 -59.12 1.17
C LEU A 668 41.86 -58.36 0.08
N GLY A 669 42.52 -59.05 -0.85
CA GLY A 669 43.43 -58.43 -1.81
C GLY A 669 42.80 -57.33 -2.68
N LEU A 670 41.62 -57.59 -3.27
CA LEU A 670 40.90 -56.62 -4.12
C LEU A 670 40.27 -55.49 -3.30
N ALA A 671 39.75 -55.79 -2.10
CA ALA A 671 39.20 -54.78 -1.20
C ALA A 671 40.29 -53.80 -0.71
N VAL A 672 41.49 -54.30 -0.40
CA VAL A 672 42.67 -53.49 -0.06
C VAL A 672 43.14 -52.70 -1.27
N ALA A 673 43.19 -53.30 -2.47
CA ALA A 673 43.55 -52.60 -3.69
C ALA A 673 42.62 -51.41 -3.98
N ARG A 674 41.29 -51.61 -3.85
CA ARG A 674 40.30 -50.54 -3.99
C ARG A 674 40.50 -49.42 -2.98
N LYS A 675 40.66 -49.77 -1.70
CA LYS A 675 40.90 -48.78 -0.64
C LYS A 675 42.18 -47.96 -0.88
N ILE A 676 43.26 -48.59 -1.35
CA ILE A 676 44.51 -47.89 -1.67
C ILE A 676 44.31 -46.93 -2.84
N ILE A 677 43.62 -47.36 -3.91
CA ILE A 677 43.37 -46.52 -5.08
C ILE A 677 42.44 -45.34 -4.75
N GLU A 678 41.39 -45.56 -3.94
CA GLU A 678 40.51 -44.50 -3.45
C GLU A 678 41.25 -43.46 -2.60
N LEU A 679 42.19 -43.87 -1.74
CA LEU A 679 43.05 -42.95 -0.98
C LEU A 679 43.97 -42.11 -1.87
N HIS A 680 44.28 -42.59 -3.08
CA HIS A 680 45.02 -41.85 -4.10
C HIS A 680 44.10 -41.00 -5.00
N ASN A 681 42.83 -40.80 -4.63
CA ASN A 681 41.81 -40.13 -5.43
C ASN A 681 41.59 -40.78 -6.81
N GLY A 682 41.86 -42.07 -6.92
CA GLY A 682 41.69 -42.87 -8.12
C GLY A 682 40.47 -43.79 -8.05
N THR A 683 40.22 -44.51 -9.14
CA THR A 683 39.17 -45.53 -9.23
C THR A 683 39.74 -46.85 -9.73
N ILE A 684 39.18 -47.97 -9.25
CA ILE A 684 39.47 -49.30 -9.79
C ILE A 684 38.14 -50.00 -10.10
N GLU A 685 38.02 -50.52 -11.32
CA GLU A 685 36.79 -51.12 -11.81
C GLU A 685 37.09 -52.40 -12.59
N LEU A 686 36.12 -53.32 -12.56
CA LEU A 686 36.10 -54.47 -13.47
C LEU A 686 35.33 -54.08 -14.72
N VAL A 687 36.02 -53.95 -15.86
CA VAL A 687 35.43 -53.50 -17.13
C VAL A 687 34.77 -54.67 -17.87
N SER A 688 35.44 -55.82 -17.89
CA SER A 688 34.97 -57.03 -18.55
C SER A 688 35.51 -58.25 -17.82
N SER A 689 34.74 -59.32 -17.77
CA SER A 689 35.25 -60.62 -17.37
C SER A 689 34.41 -61.73 -18.00
N ARG A 690 35.09 -62.59 -18.75
CA ARG A 690 34.60 -63.78 -19.45
C ARG A 690 35.73 -64.81 -19.51
N LYS A 691 35.42 -66.06 -19.82
CA LYS A 691 36.46 -67.08 -19.99
C LYS A 691 37.40 -66.68 -21.13
N GLY A 692 38.69 -66.59 -20.83
CA GLY A 692 39.74 -66.13 -21.75
C GLY A 692 39.97 -64.61 -21.76
N GLU A 693 39.25 -63.81 -20.97
CA GLU A 693 39.47 -62.36 -20.87
C GLU A 693 38.92 -61.77 -19.56
N THR A 694 39.80 -61.22 -18.72
CA THR A 694 39.43 -60.37 -17.57
C THR A 694 40.17 -59.05 -17.65
N ILE A 695 39.44 -57.94 -17.51
CA ILE A 695 39.97 -56.59 -17.66
C ILE A 695 39.67 -55.78 -16.40
N PHE A 696 40.73 -55.48 -15.65
CA PHE A 696 40.69 -54.48 -14.59
C PHE A 696 41.22 -53.14 -15.12
N GLN A 697 40.52 -52.07 -14.77
CA GLN A 697 40.90 -50.70 -15.11
C GLN A 697 41.18 -49.91 -13.84
N ILE A 698 42.33 -49.23 -13.81
CA ILE A 698 42.71 -48.34 -12.71
C ILE A 698 42.91 -46.94 -13.28
N GLU A 699 42.31 -45.95 -12.66
CA GLU A 699 42.52 -44.53 -12.97
C GLU A 699 43.24 -43.85 -11.81
N LEU A 700 44.38 -43.20 -12.09
CA LEU A 700 45.19 -42.46 -11.11
C LEU A 700 45.55 -41.06 -11.62
N LEU A 701 45.72 -40.10 -10.71
CA LEU A 701 46.17 -38.74 -11.04
C LEU A 701 47.71 -38.73 -11.24
N ILE A 702 48.19 -38.10 -12.32
CA ILE A 702 49.64 -37.96 -12.61
C ILE A 702 50.25 -36.81 -11.77
N LYS A 703 49.45 -35.80 -11.38
CA LYS A 703 49.91 -34.68 -10.57
C LYS A 703 48.82 -34.19 -9.62
N ASN A 704 49.14 -34.02 -8.34
CA ASN A 704 48.23 -33.40 -7.38
C ASN A 704 48.27 -31.88 -7.62
N ASN A 705 47.17 -31.29 -8.09
CA ASN A 705 46.96 -29.85 -7.95
C ASN A 705 46.62 -29.57 -6.48
N ASP A 706 47.61 -29.64 -5.60
CA ASP A 706 47.51 -28.93 -4.32
C ASP A 706 47.69 -27.43 -4.58
N ASN A 707 46.69 -26.84 -5.25
CA ASN A 707 46.41 -25.43 -5.08
C ASN A 707 45.91 -25.30 -3.64
N GLY A 708 46.77 -24.75 -2.78
CA GLY A 708 46.48 -24.52 -1.38
C GLY A 708 45.11 -23.88 -1.17
N LYS A 709 44.15 -24.66 -0.69
CA LYS A 709 43.12 -24.12 0.20
C LYS A 709 43.78 -23.99 1.57
N ASN A 710 44.31 -22.79 1.82
CA ASN A 710 44.43 -22.27 3.17
C ASN A 710 43.08 -22.46 3.85
N THR A 711 42.99 -23.43 4.76
CA THR A 711 41.97 -23.43 5.81
C THR A 711 42.36 -22.34 6.80
N SER A 712 41.96 -21.11 6.50
CA SER A 712 41.86 -20.05 7.49
C SER A 712 40.48 -20.14 8.13
N ASN A 713 40.49 -20.55 9.40
CA ASN A 713 39.50 -20.42 10.49
C ASN A 713 38.01 -20.31 10.17
#